data_AF-A0A5J4WEJ1-F1
#
_entry.id   AF-A0A5J4WEJ1-F1
#
_cell.length_a   1.000
_cell.length_b   1.000
_cell.length_c   1.000
_cell.angle_alpha   90.00
_cell.angle_beta   90.00
_cell.angle_gamma   90.00
#
_symmetry.space_group_name_H-M   'P 1'
#
loop_
_entity.id
_entity.type
_entity.pdbx_description
1 polymer ?
#
loop_
_entity_poly.entity_id
_entity_poly.type
_entity_poly.pdbx_seq_one_letter_code
_entity_poly.pdbx_strand_id
1 'polypeptide(L)'
;MSEDDMKSVASESNKSGMFDSDTGGSLSKYLEIFFSLMFPLYSQKKKSNAAFQIILWALFCLVLFTLGLFRVDQGTQIQTALSQAINYVDLSSLGLILGKNSLFLTIAVFVIVFGAFTLQVLSAVFYKQLIASQPIVIKITQCLVSVLLQVLFIPFVSTAITSFDCFSENSFNENGEVISESFWRADSSLGCFKSIHQIISFVIAIMILIFLLTYSIVVNLLIHNHNPKNGGLFSCPNGIFNCLQSIFVFGIVFSQRLLYGWQFWRGVVGVLIPGILILILIIQNPFYSFWSNYLYTIPWTFFGVMRLFLEIGYAIEKASNMIAPQIIFIIFGIISSIILSIVIYYIMRMIEGRNWLLTHKGLPLVDSETINQSNKQQQQQSYDQQSQLQSNENKSSILNKTRSTSKPQSKLPGLPKLKKAEQIESKLRFLQDPEFRNNDYIKYADYIYTFALNRHKKSALLQFQYGIFLQYYRKNWIKAQSVFQLSRQSNPSIGLQFVLYCKTKEGGGGQNGQGGSELSSITFLGKMEQAEEYYQIAKQGMLEFFENISSHHTNFGLIYQQLKIIVESEVKSRKCFEELMTMQPHNTTVLRNYARLLLDIYNDVDTAQVILQRAEMIEEQGIQQQQQTTIESKTGQYPPVALTPNLINTTNDQFTNNDNNQNEQIEGQISASGTSKSSKDRNKKKKKKKSNKEDNSEDAIIHELQGEKTENDNRFMKRMIIILILLSHFLAIASAIIGTIVYIEESTKFSQQIQNLLQVCELAGESSRLPTFAIQTLFLDIQYGFKYLGINDGQVETIPTWEQLKESFTKYGKEITDVITIIYDVTTNTQHWETQDINTYIFEISHTGIVQTKVEPVLISQEKQED
;
A
#
# COMPACT_ATOMS: atom_id res chain seq x y z
N MET A 1 53.95 32.58 0.47
CA MET A 1 53.67 32.10 -0.90
C MET A 1 52.39 31.30 -0.83
N SER A 2 51.20 31.79 -1.14
CA SER A 2 50.63 33.07 -1.59
C SER A 2 49.12 32.92 -1.25
N GLU A 3 48.49 33.75 -0.42
CA GLU A 3 47.81 35.01 -0.78
C GLU A 3 46.98 34.98 -2.07
N ASP A 4 45.78 35.57 -1.96
CA ASP A 4 44.71 35.80 -2.95
C ASP A 4 43.73 34.61 -3.15
N ASP A 5 42.43 34.67 -2.85
CA ASP A 5 41.45 35.75 -3.06
C ASP A 5 40.37 35.81 -1.95
N MET A 6 40.30 36.96 -1.27
CA MET A 6 39.05 37.47 -0.69
C MET A 6 38.39 38.37 -1.74
N LYS A 7 37.22 37.99 -2.26
CA LYS A 7 36.33 38.92 -2.96
C LYS A 7 35.05 39.17 -2.16
N SER A 8 35.00 40.40 -1.69
CA SER A 8 33.85 41.16 -1.19
C SER A 8 32.67 41.15 -2.17
N VAL A 9 31.46 40.93 -1.65
CA VAL A 9 30.22 41.36 -2.31
C VAL A 9 29.48 42.25 -1.33
N ALA A 10 29.72 43.54 -1.46
CA ALA A 10 28.85 44.60 -0.98
C ALA A 10 28.71 45.62 -2.11
N SER A 11 27.51 46.18 -2.24
CA SER A 11 27.01 47.16 -3.22
C SER A 11 26.54 46.62 -4.57
N GLU A 12 25.23 46.37 -4.65
CA GLU A 12 24.42 46.88 -5.77
C GLU A 12 23.08 47.36 -5.23
N SER A 13 22.81 48.64 -5.48
CA SER A 13 21.66 49.40 -5.01
C SER A 13 20.45 49.24 -5.94
N ASN A 14 19.27 49.29 -5.34
CA ASN A 14 18.02 49.83 -5.88
C ASN A 14 17.57 49.38 -7.28
N LYS A 15 16.64 48.41 -7.30
CA LYS A 15 15.49 48.43 -8.21
C LYS A 15 14.27 47.83 -7.51
N SER A 16 13.27 48.68 -7.31
CA SER A 16 11.90 48.33 -6.95
C SER A 16 11.29 47.49 -8.07
N GLY A 17 10.83 46.28 -7.74
CA GLY A 17 10.18 45.38 -8.68
C GLY A 17 9.74 44.12 -7.97
N MET A 18 8.46 44.11 -7.59
CA MET A 18 7.71 43.01 -7.00
C MET A 18 7.97 41.70 -7.78
N PHE A 19 8.69 40.76 -7.17
CA PHE A 19 8.74 39.37 -7.62
C PHE A 19 8.90 38.47 -6.40
N ASP A 20 7.86 37.68 -6.14
CA ASP A 20 7.90 36.49 -5.29
C ASP A 20 9.01 35.56 -5.80
N SER A 21 10.14 35.55 -5.12
CA SER A 21 11.09 34.44 -5.21
C SER A 21 11.09 33.73 -3.87
N ASP A 22 10.25 32.70 -3.79
CA ASP A 22 10.26 31.64 -2.79
C ASP A 22 11.67 31.00 -2.74
N THR A 23 12.59 31.56 -1.95
CA THR A 23 13.87 30.94 -1.62
C THR A 23 13.71 29.89 -0.51
N GLY A 24 12.74 28.99 -0.68
CA GLY A 24 12.60 27.76 0.08
C GLY A 24 13.10 26.61 -0.76
N GLY A 25 14.24 26.00 -0.40
CA GLY A 25 14.98 24.99 -1.19
C GLY A 25 14.08 24.09 -2.03
N SER A 26 14.08 24.31 -3.35
CA SER A 26 13.20 23.61 -4.27
C SER A 26 13.54 22.13 -4.29
N LEU A 27 12.60 21.30 -3.81
CA LEU A 27 12.66 19.85 -3.99
C LEU A 27 12.79 19.58 -5.49
N SER A 28 13.69 18.65 -5.90
CA SER A 28 13.80 18.33 -7.33
C SER A 28 12.45 17.82 -7.86
N LYS A 29 12.06 18.23 -9.07
CA LYS A 29 10.74 17.89 -9.66
C LYS A 29 10.43 16.39 -9.64
N TYR A 30 11.44 15.55 -9.91
CA TYR A 30 11.29 14.08 -9.86
C TYR A 30 10.90 13.56 -8.48
N LEU A 31 11.49 14.16 -7.44
CA LEU A 31 11.34 13.74 -6.05
C LEU A 31 9.99 14.24 -5.49
N GLU A 32 9.50 15.39 -5.98
CA GLU A 32 8.13 15.85 -5.74
C GLU A 32 7.07 14.91 -6.35
N ILE A 33 7.25 14.49 -7.60
CA ILE A 33 6.37 13.50 -8.25
C ILE A 33 6.35 12.19 -7.45
N PHE A 34 7.53 11.70 -7.08
CA PHE A 34 7.67 10.48 -6.27
C PHE A 34 7.00 10.62 -4.89
N PHE A 35 7.17 11.75 -4.20
CA PHE A 35 6.49 12.00 -2.93
C PHE A 35 4.98 12.12 -3.09
N SER A 36 4.50 12.73 -4.17
CA SER A 36 3.07 12.75 -4.49
C SER A 36 2.51 11.35 -4.71
N LEU A 37 3.29 10.43 -5.30
CA LEU A 37 2.89 9.03 -5.48
C LEU A 37 2.77 8.26 -4.14
N MET A 38 3.63 8.58 -3.17
CA MET A 38 3.65 7.91 -1.86
C MET A 38 2.70 8.55 -0.85
N PHE A 39 2.29 9.81 -1.06
CA PHE A 39 1.44 10.58 -0.16
C PHE A 39 0.11 9.89 0.24
N PRO A 40 -0.62 9.18 -0.65
CA PRO A 40 -1.86 8.49 -0.25
C PRO A 40 -1.66 7.42 0.81
N LEU A 41 -0.45 6.83 0.91
CA LEU A 41 -0.12 5.84 1.92
C LEU A 41 0.20 6.46 3.28
N TYR A 42 0.53 7.76 3.30
CA TYR A 42 0.85 8.46 4.54
C TYR A 42 -0.42 8.75 5.34
N SER A 43 -0.52 8.14 6.52
CA SER A 43 -1.67 8.32 7.43
C SER A 43 -1.19 8.57 8.86
N GLN A 44 -1.33 9.81 9.34
CA GLN A 44 -1.05 10.20 10.72
C GLN A 44 -2.32 10.23 11.57
N LYS A 45 -3.04 9.10 11.64
CA LYS A 45 -4.27 8.99 12.44
C LYS A 45 -4.01 9.38 13.89
N LYS A 46 -4.81 10.32 14.41
CA LYS A 46 -4.76 10.81 15.79
C LYS A 46 -5.19 9.77 16.83
N LYS A 47 -5.77 8.64 16.39
CA LYS A 47 -6.05 7.41 17.14
C LYS A 47 -6.00 6.24 16.17
N SER A 48 -4.86 5.55 16.10
CA SER A 48 -4.74 4.31 15.33
C SER A 48 -5.59 3.21 15.99
N ASN A 49 -6.23 2.35 15.19
CA ASN A 49 -6.93 1.18 15.71
C ASN A 49 -5.89 0.15 16.17
N ALA A 50 -5.60 0.12 17.48
CA ALA A 50 -4.57 -0.75 18.05
C ALA A 50 -4.83 -2.24 17.74
N ALA A 51 -6.10 -2.66 17.67
CA ALA A 51 -6.47 -4.04 17.37
C ALA A 51 -5.94 -4.49 16.00
N PHE A 52 -6.09 -3.66 14.96
CA PHE A 52 -5.61 -4.00 13.61
C PHE A 52 -4.08 -4.18 13.57
N GLN A 53 -3.34 -3.31 14.25
CA GLN A 53 -1.88 -3.41 14.33
C GLN A 53 -1.43 -4.67 15.09
N ILE A 54 -2.13 -5.03 16.16
CA ILE A 54 -1.85 -6.26 16.92
C ILE A 54 -2.19 -7.50 16.09
N ILE A 55 -3.28 -7.49 15.32
CA ILE A 55 -3.64 -8.59 14.41
C ILE A 55 -2.56 -8.80 13.36
N LEU A 56 -2.12 -7.73 12.69
CA LEU A 56 -1.04 -7.83 11.70
C LEU A 56 0.27 -8.32 12.32
N TRP A 57 0.62 -7.83 13.51
CA TRP A 57 1.77 -8.33 14.26
C TRP A 57 1.64 -9.82 14.60
N ALA A 58 0.48 -10.28 15.05
CA ALA A 58 0.24 -11.68 15.36
C ALA A 58 0.33 -12.58 14.12
N LEU A 59 -0.20 -12.13 12.99
CA LEU A 59 -0.05 -12.82 11.70
C LEU A 59 1.41 -12.87 11.26
N PHE A 60 2.15 -11.76 11.37
CA PHE A 60 3.58 -11.73 11.10
C PHE A 60 4.36 -12.70 12.00
N CYS A 61 4.05 -12.76 13.30
CA CYS A 61 4.64 -13.73 14.21
C CYS A 61 4.39 -15.17 13.79
N LEU A 62 3.16 -15.48 13.36
CA LEU A 62 2.78 -16.81 12.87
C LEU A 62 3.56 -17.17 11.60
N VAL A 63 3.61 -16.27 10.61
CA VAL A 63 4.34 -16.48 9.35
C VAL A 63 5.85 -16.61 9.61
N LEU A 64 6.42 -15.82 10.51
CA LEU A 64 7.85 -15.95 10.84
C LEU A 64 8.15 -17.26 11.58
N PHE A 65 7.26 -17.70 12.49
CA PHE A 65 7.42 -18.96 13.21
C PHE A 65 7.36 -20.18 12.29
N THR A 66 6.37 -20.22 11.39
CA THR A 66 6.22 -21.29 10.38
C THR A 66 7.44 -21.33 9.47
N LEU A 67 7.91 -20.18 8.97
CA LEU A 67 9.17 -20.06 8.23
C LEU A 67 10.37 -20.63 9.00
N GLY A 68 10.44 -20.45 10.33
CA GLY A 68 11.47 -21.06 11.19
C GLY A 68 11.56 -22.60 11.07
N LEU A 69 10.43 -23.24 10.83
CA LEU A 69 10.25 -24.69 10.68
C LEU A 69 10.38 -25.18 9.22
N PHE A 70 10.68 -24.30 8.27
CA PHE A 70 10.96 -24.69 6.90
C PHE A 70 12.20 -25.59 6.80
N ARG A 71 12.00 -26.79 6.21
CA ARG A 71 13.03 -27.80 5.98
C ARG A 71 12.77 -28.57 4.68
N VAL A 72 13.83 -28.66 3.89
CA VAL A 72 13.98 -29.64 2.80
C VAL A 72 14.93 -30.71 3.27
N ASP A 73 14.56 -31.97 3.09
CA ASP A 73 15.43 -33.10 3.38
C ASP A 73 16.49 -33.28 2.28
N GLN A 74 17.75 -33.50 2.68
CA GLN A 74 18.86 -33.64 1.73
C GLN A 74 18.88 -35.02 1.07
N GLY A 75 18.33 -36.05 1.73
CA GLY A 75 18.25 -37.40 1.15
C GLY A 75 17.18 -37.46 0.07
N THR A 76 15.95 -37.06 0.43
CA THR A 76 14.80 -37.16 -0.48
C THR A 76 14.60 -35.95 -1.39
N GLN A 77 15.27 -34.82 -1.14
CA GLN A 77 15.05 -33.53 -1.83
C GLN A 77 13.62 -32.96 -1.72
N ILE A 78 12.76 -33.61 -0.94
CA ILE A 78 11.37 -33.25 -0.70
C ILE A 78 11.25 -32.51 0.64
N GLN A 79 10.23 -31.68 0.76
CA GLN A 79 9.88 -31.04 2.02
C GLN A 79 9.39 -32.09 3.03
N THR A 80 9.85 -32.03 4.28
CA THR A 80 9.37 -32.99 5.29
C THR A 80 7.86 -32.81 5.54
N ALA A 81 7.13 -33.89 5.83
CA ALA A 81 5.67 -33.83 6.03
C ALA A 81 5.23 -32.80 7.08
N LEU A 82 5.99 -32.71 8.19
CA LEU A 82 5.77 -31.68 9.23
C LEU A 82 5.97 -30.26 8.67
N SER A 83 7.05 -30.05 7.91
CA SER A 83 7.33 -28.74 7.32
C SER A 83 6.28 -28.37 6.27
N GLN A 84 5.83 -29.33 5.46
CA GLN A 84 4.80 -29.12 4.45
C GLN A 84 3.46 -28.75 5.08
N ALA A 85 3.02 -29.46 6.13
CA ALA A 85 1.77 -29.17 6.83
C ALA A 85 1.80 -27.79 7.51
N ILE A 86 2.91 -27.43 8.15
CA ILE A 86 3.05 -26.16 8.87
C ILE A 86 3.16 -24.98 7.89
N ASN A 87 3.93 -25.13 6.81
CA ASN A 87 4.12 -24.09 5.80
C ASN A 87 3.00 -24.04 4.76
N TYR A 88 1.96 -24.85 4.92
CA TYR A 88 0.71 -24.66 4.22
C TYR A 88 -0.08 -23.51 4.85
N VAL A 89 0.02 -23.35 6.18
CA VAL A 89 -0.70 -22.33 6.94
C VAL A 89 -0.26 -20.91 6.55
N ASP A 90 1.03 -20.72 6.28
CA ASP A 90 1.58 -19.42 5.87
C ASP A 90 1.63 -19.23 4.34
N LEU A 91 1.12 -20.19 3.57
CA LEU A 91 1.14 -20.26 2.11
C LEU A 91 2.54 -20.36 1.48
N SER A 92 3.61 -20.49 2.26
CA SER A 92 4.98 -20.54 1.73
C SER A 92 5.25 -21.84 0.94
N SER A 93 4.59 -22.95 1.26
CA SER A 93 4.73 -24.24 0.56
C SER A 93 3.78 -24.40 -0.64
N LEU A 94 2.86 -23.46 -0.88
CA LEU A 94 1.82 -23.60 -1.91
C LEU A 94 2.41 -23.84 -3.31
N GLY A 95 3.52 -23.17 -3.62
CA GLY A 95 4.23 -23.37 -4.90
C GLY A 95 4.80 -24.79 -5.07
N LEU A 96 5.25 -25.43 -3.98
CA LEU A 96 5.76 -26.81 -4.03
C LEU A 96 4.62 -27.81 -4.18
N ILE A 97 3.48 -27.56 -3.53
CA ILE A 97 2.30 -28.44 -3.60
C ILE A 97 1.67 -28.44 -4.99
N LEU A 98 1.69 -27.30 -5.69
CA LEU A 98 1.10 -27.17 -7.02
C LEU A 98 1.96 -27.76 -8.15
N GLY A 99 3.24 -28.03 -7.91
CA GLY A 99 4.19 -28.56 -8.90
C GLY A 99 4.18 -27.79 -10.22
N LYS A 100 3.86 -28.46 -11.34
CA LYS A 100 3.75 -27.85 -12.68
C LYS A 100 2.83 -26.61 -12.69
N ASN A 101 1.79 -26.60 -11.87
CA ASN A 101 0.83 -25.50 -11.79
C ASN A 101 1.33 -24.29 -10.98
N SER A 102 2.55 -24.34 -10.43
CA SER A 102 3.16 -23.21 -9.71
C SER A 102 3.32 -21.96 -10.57
N LEU A 103 3.39 -22.08 -11.91
CA LEU A 103 3.37 -20.96 -12.83
C LEU A 103 2.11 -20.11 -12.67
N PHE A 104 0.93 -20.73 -12.54
CA PHE A 104 -0.33 -19.99 -12.36
C PHE A 104 -0.34 -19.23 -11.05
N LEU A 105 0.25 -19.82 -10.01
CA LEU A 105 0.41 -19.14 -8.72
C LEU A 105 1.33 -17.92 -8.84
N THR A 106 2.46 -18.04 -9.53
CA THR A 106 3.38 -16.90 -9.76
C THR A 106 2.71 -15.79 -10.55
N ILE A 107 1.89 -16.12 -11.56
CA ILE A 107 1.07 -15.14 -12.29
C ILE A 107 0.04 -14.49 -11.37
N ALA A 108 -0.64 -15.26 -10.51
CA ALA A 108 -1.60 -14.71 -9.55
C ALA A 108 -0.93 -13.73 -8.57
N VAL A 109 0.25 -14.08 -8.05
CA VAL A 109 1.06 -13.20 -7.20
C VAL A 109 1.46 -11.93 -7.96
N PHE A 110 1.89 -12.05 -9.22
CA PHE A 110 2.19 -10.90 -10.07
C PHE A 110 0.99 -9.94 -10.17
N VAL A 111 -0.20 -10.47 -10.48
CA VAL A 111 -1.43 -9.67 -10.61
C VAL A 111 -1.80 -8.98 -9.29
N ILE A 112 -1.66 -9.66 -8.14
CA ILE A 112 -1.96 -9.07 -6.84
C ILE A 112 -0.98 -7.93 -6.52
N VAL A 113 0.33 -8.15 -6.72
CA VAL A 113 1.39 -7.16 -6.42
C VAL A 113 1.26 -5.93 -7.33
N PHE A 114 1.14 -6.13 -8.64
CA PHE A 114 0.98 -5.02 -9.58
C PHE A 114 -0.39 -4.36 -9.50
N GLY A 115 -1.44 -5.11 -9.16
CA GLY A 115 -2.77 -4.56 -8.88
C GLY A 115 -2.76 -3.64 -7.65
N ALA A 116 -2.09 -4.05 -6.57
CA ALA A 116 -1.87 -3.23 -5.38
C ALA A 116 -1.18 -1.91 -5.71
N PHE A 117 -0.09 -1.99 -6.48
CA PHE A 117 0.68 -0.83 -6.91
C PHE A 117 -0.13 0.08 -7.85
N THR A 118 -0.87 -0.49 -8.80
CA THR A 118 -1.75 0.27 -9.71
C THR A 118 -2.83 1.00 -8.92
N LEU A 119 -3.44 0.36 -7.93
CA LEU A 119 -4.41 1.00 -7.04
C LEU A 119 -3.79 2.15 -6.24
N GLN A 120 -2.52 2.02 -5.80
CA GLN A 120 -1.79 3.12 -5.19
C GLN A 120 -1.56 4.28 -6.16
N VAL A 121 -1.11 4.01 -7.39
CA VAL A 121 -0.91 5.04 -8.42
C VAL A 121 -2.21 5.77 -8.71
N LEU A 122 -3.31 5.05 -8.90
CA LEU A 122 -4.64 5.63 -9.09
C LEU A 122 -5.05 6.48 -7.87
N SER A 123 -4.79 5.99 -6.66
CA SER A 123 -5.07 6.73 -5.44
C SER A 123 -4.24 8.02 -5.32
N ALA A 124 -3.03 8.04 -5.87
CA ALA A 124 -2.18 9.23 -5.90
C ALA A 124 -2.65 10.25 -6.95
N VAL A 125 -2.95 9.79 -8.17
CA VAL A 125 -3.41 10.65 -9.26
C VAL A 125 -4.75 11.29 -8.90
N PHE A 126 -5.70 10.51 -8.39
CA PHE A 126 -7.03 10.98 -8.03
C PHE A 126 -7.14 11.41 -6.56
N TYR A 127 -6.04 11.64 -5.86
CA TYR A 127 -6.05 11.88 -4.41
C TYR A 127 -7.02 13.01 -4.01
N LYS A 128 -6.95 14.16 -4.72
CA LYS A 128 -7.84 15.32 -4.46
C LYS A 128 -9.32 14.98 -4.65
N GLN A 129 -9.65 14.20 -5.67
CA GLN A 129 -11.04 13.82 -5.97
C GLN A 129 -11.53 12.72 -5.02
N LEU A 130 -10.70 11.73 -4.73
CA LEU A 130 -11.01 10.60 -3.85
C LEU A 130 -11.22 11.05 -2.40
N ILE A 131 -10.49 12.04 -1.93
CA ILE A 131 -10.65 12.50 -0.55
C ILE A 131 -11.98 13.22 -0.34
N ALA A 132 -12.47 13.92 -1.37
CA ALA A 132 -13.76 14.61 -1.35
C ALA A 132 -14.93 13.65 -1.60
N SER A 133 -14.78 12.68 -2.50
CA SER A 133 -15.87 11.78 -2.91
C SER A 133 -15.93 10.48 -2.10
N GLN A 134 -14.80 9.78 -1.93
CA GLN A 134 -14.74 8.42 -1.39
C GLN A 134 -13.45 8.15 -0.60
N PRO A 135 -13.29 8.68 0.63
CA PRO A 135 -12.09 8.50 1.45
C PRO A 135 -11.83 7.04 1.86
N ILE A 136 -12.81 6.15 1.66
CA ILE A 136 -12.71 4.71 1.92
C ILE A 136 -11.66 4.07 1.00
N VAL A 137 -11.54 4.51 -0.26
CA VAL A 137 -10.59 3.94 -1.24
C VAL A 137 -9.14 4.11 -0.77
N ILE A 138 -8.81 5.26 -0.20
CA ILE A 138 -7.48 5.53 0.36
C ILE A 138 -7.21 4.60 1.55
N LYS A 139 -8.20 4.37 2.43
CA LYS A 139 -8.06 3.44 3.56
C LYS A 139 -7.88 2.00 3.10
N ILE A 140 -8.60 1.57 2.06
CA ILE A 140 -8.45 0.24 1.45
C ILE A 140 -7.04 0.08 0.90
N THR A 141 -6.55 1.07 0.15
CA THR A 141 -5.19 1.06 -0.41
C THR A 141 -4.12 0.96 0.67
N GLN A 142 -4.24 1.76 1.74
CA GLN A 142 -3.34 1.69 2.90
C GLN A 142 -3.37 0.31 3.58
N CYS A 143 -4.57 -0.25 3.77
CA CYS A 143 -4.75 -1.58 4.35
C CYS A 143 -4.09 -2.66 3.48
N LEU A 144 -4.37 -2.63 2.18
CA LEU A 144 -3.89 -3.60 1.21
C LEU A 144 -2.35 -3.59 1.13
N VAL A 145 -1.73 -2.41 1.07
CA VAL A 145 -0.27 -2.29 1.10
C VAL A 145 0.32 -2.77 2.42
N SER A 146 -0.34 -2.50 3.55
CA SER A 146 0.12 -2.98 4.87
C SER A 146 0.07 -4.52 4.95
N VAL A 147 -1.03 -5.14 4.49
CA VAL A 147 -1.18 -6.60 4.44
C VAL A 147 -0.15 -7.21 3.48
N LEU A 148 0.05 -6.59 2.31
CA LEU A 148 1.01 -7.04 1.31
C LEU A 148 2.42 -7.12 1.88
N LEU A 149 2.88 -6.07 2.58
CA LEU A 149 4.25 -5.97 3.07
C LEU A 149 4.49 -6.65 4.41
N GLN A 150 3.49 -6.78 5.27
CA GLN A 150 3.66 -7.38 6.60
C GLN A 150 3.29 -8.87 6.66
N VAL A 151 2.29 -9.30 5.87
CA VAL A 151 1.77 -10.68 5.95
C VAL A 151 2.12 -11.47 4.68
N LEU A 152 1.85 -10.90 3.49
CA LEU A 152 2.03 -11.62 2.23
C LEU A 152 3.47 -11.57 1.68
N PHE A 153 4.35 -10.77 2.27
CA PHE A 153 5.71 -10.59 1.77
C PHE A 153 6.51 -11.89 1.76
N ILE A 154 6.52 -12.64 2.87
CA ILE A 154 7.21 -13.94 2.99
C ILE A 154 6.65 -14.97 1.99
N PRO A 155 5.33 -15.25 1.94
CA PRO A 155 4.81 -16.24 1.00
C PRO A 155 4.99 -15.83 -0.47
N PHE A 156 4.94 -14.54 -0.81
CA PHE A 156 5.15 -14.08 -2.18
C PHE A 156 6.62 -14.22 -2.61
N VAL A 157 7.56 -13.84 -1.74
CA VAL A 157 9.00 -14.07 -1.99
C VAL A 157 9.28 -15.58 -2.09
N SER A 158 8.69 -16.38 -1.21
CA SER A 158 8.81 -17.84 -1.20
C SER A 158 8.26 -18.48 -2.50
N THR A 159 7.10 -18.03 -2.95
CA THR A 159 6.47 -18.47 -4.20
C THR A 159 7.34 -18.13 -5.40
N ALA A 160 7.84 -16.89 -5.47
CA ALA A 160 8.72 -16.45 -6.54
C ALA A 160 10.01 -17.28 -6.59
N ILE A 161 10.64 -17.58 -5.44
CA ILE A 161 11.83 -18.44 -5.41
C ILE A 161 11.52 -19.86 -5.89
N THR A 162 10.36 -20.41 -5.52
CA THR A 162 9.95 -21.77 -5.91
C THR A 162 9.85 -21.93 -7.43
N SER A 163 9.56 -20.85 -8.17
CA SER A 163 9.51 -20.86 -9.64
C SER A 163 10.83 -21.22 -10.32
N PHE A 164 11.96 -21.09 -9.63
CA PHE A 164 13.29 -21.36 -10.17
C PHE A 164 14.21 -22.15 -9.22
N ASP A 165 13.68 -22.64 -8.11
CA ASP A 165 14.40 -23.49 -7.16
C ASP A 165 14.69 -24.86 -7.81
N CYS A 166 15.96 -25.12 -8.11
CA CYS A 166 16.41 -26.36 -8.73
C CYS A 166 17.46 -27.07 -7.86
N PHE A 167 17.52 -28.39 -7.99
CA PHE A 167 18.53 -29.22 -7.34
C PHE A 167 19.22 -30.13 -8.36
N SER A 168 20.46 -30.51 -8.08
CA SER A 168 21.21 -31.47 -8.89
C SER A 168 21.18 -32.85 -8.25
N GLU A 169 20.96 -33.87 -9.05
CA GLU A 169 21.11 -35.28 -8.70
C GLU A 169 22.25 -35.89 -9.53
N ASN A 170 23.13 -36.63 -8.87
CA ASN A 170 24.28 -37.26 -9.50
C ASN A 170 23.92 -38.72 -9.81
N SER A 171 23.89 -39.08 -11.09
CA SER A 171 23.76 -40.46 -11.56
C SER A 171 25.08 -40.97 -12.14
N PHE A 172 25.27 -42.29 -12.14
CA PHE A 172 26.42 -42.92 -12.77
C PHE A 172 26.02 -43.44 -14.15
N ASN A 173 26.78 -43.06 -15.17
CA ASN A 173 26.68 -43.66 -16.50
C ASN A 173 27.16 -45.11 -16.52
N GLU A 174 26.84 -45.83 -17.59
CA GLU A 174 27.36 -47.17 -17.90
C GLU A 174 28.91 -47.23 -17.90
N ASN A 175 29.57 -46.09 -18.14
CA ASN A 175 31.03 -45.95 -18.10
C ASN A 175 31.59 -45.64 -16.70
N GLY A 176 30.76 -45.56 -15.66
CA GLY A 176 31.16 -45.17 -14.30
C GLY A 176 31.42 -43.68 -14.12
N GLU A 177 31.14 -42.85 -15.13
CA GLU A 177 31.24 -41.39 -15.06
C GLU A 177 30.03 -40.79 -14.33
N VAL A 178 30.28 -39.77 -13.51
CA VAL A 178 29.22 -39.05 -12.78
C VAL A 178 28.57 -38.01 -13.69
N ILE A 179 27.30 -38.22 -14.07
CA ILE A 179 26.47 -37.18 -14.68
C ILE A 179 25.70 -36.47 -13.56
N SER A 180 25.75 -35.13 -13.57
CA SER A 180 24.89 -34.29 -12.73
C SER A 180 23.73 -33.76 -13.55
N GLU A 181 22.52 -34.24 -13.31
CA GLU A 181 21.30 -33.68 -13.90
C GLU A 181 20.59 -32.75 -12.92
N SER A 182 20.09 -31.61 -13.40
CA SER A 182 19.36 -30.65 -12.58
C SER A 182 17.85 -30.79 -12.77
N PHE A 183 17.12 -30.95 -11.69
CA PHE A 183 15.66 -31.06 -11.64
C PHE A 183 15.04 -29.84 -10.97
N TRP A 184 13.84 -29.49 -11.43
CA TRP A 184 13.06 -28.43 -10.80
C TRP A 184 12.42 -28.95 -9.50
N ARG A 185 12.58 -28.23 -8.38
CA ARG A 185 12.11 -28.72 -7.08
C ARG A 185 10.59 -28.81 -6.98
N ALA A 186 9.86 -27.92 -7.65
CA ALA A 186 8.40 -28.00 -7.66
C ALA A 186 7.92 -29.27 -8.38
N ASP A 187 8.68 -29.74 -9.37
CA ASP A 187 8.34 -30.94 -10.12
C ASP A 187 9.61 -31.64 -10.63
N SER A 188 9.97 -32.73 -9.95
CA SER A 188 11.15 -33.53 -10.27
C SER A 188 11.05 -34.28 -11.60
N SER A 189 9.87 -34.32 -12.24
CA SER A 189 9.73 -34.90 -13.59
C SER A 189 10.29 -33.99 -14.69
N LEU A 190 10.53 -32.72 -14.39
CA LEU A 190 11.03 -31.73 -15.35
C LEU A 190 12.47 -31.32 -15.03
N GLY A 191 13.33 -31.43 -16.04
CA GLY A 191 14.69 -30.88 -15.96
C GLY A 191 14.65 -29.35 -15.81
N CYS A 192 15.52 -28.82 -14.96
CA CYS A 192 15.61 -27.39 -14.70
C CYS A 192 15.93 -26.61 -15.99
N PHE A 193 15.17 -25.55 -16.25
CA PHE A 193 15.21 -24.70 -17.45
C PHE A 193 15.04 -25.43 -18.79
N LYS A 194 14.53 -26.67 -18.79
CA LYS A 194 14.20 -27.40 -20.03
C LYS A 194 12.81 -27.03 -20.57
N SER A 195 11.88 -26.60 -19.69
CA SER A 195 10.54 -26.19 -20.09
C SER A 195 10.45 -24.66 -20.31
N ILE A 196 9.79 -24.26 -21.40
CA ILE A 196 9.46 -22.85 -21.69
C ILE A 196 8.67 -22.22 -20.53
N HIS A 197 7.77 -22.98 -19.91
CA HIS A 197 6.99 -22.50 -18.76
C HIS A 197 7.88 -22.10 -17.59
N GLN A 198 8.91 -22.89 -17.28
CA GLN A 198 9.83 -22.57 -16.19
C GLN A 198 10.64 -21.31 -16.50
N ILE A 199 11.09 -21.13 -17.75
CA ILE A 199 11.83 -19.92 -18.16
C ILE A 199 10.96 -18.67 -18.01
N ILE A 200 9.70 -18.72 -18.46
CA ILE A 200 8.76 -17.60 -18.29
C ILE A 200 8.50 -17.32 -16.80
N SER A 201 8.23 -18.37 -16.03
CA SER A 201 7.98 -18.27 -14.58
C SER A 201 9.18 -17.67 -13.83
N PHE A 202 10.40 -18.03 -14.23
CA PHE A 202 11.65 -17.47 -13.70
C PHE A 202 11.79 -15.96 -13.96
N VAL A 203 11.54 -15.51 -15.20
CA VAL A 203 11.62 -14.09 -15.54
C VAL A 203 10.61 -13.27 -14.73
N ILE A 204 9.37 -13.77 -14.64
CA ILE A 204 8.32 -13.13 -13.83
C ILE A 204 8.71 -13.11 -12.35
N ALA A 205 9.24 -14.21 -11.82
CA ALA A 205 9.68 -14.30 -10.43
C ALA A 205 10.79 -13.31 -10.09
N ILE A 206 11.80 -13.13 -10.96
CA ILE A 206 12.84 -12.12 -10.76
C ILE A 206 12.25 -10.72 -10.70
N MET A 207 11.34 -10.40 -11.63
CA MET A 207 10.66 -9.10 -11.65
C MET A 207 9.87 -8.86 -10.35
N ILE A 208 9.15 -9.87 -9.84
CA ILE A 208 8.44 -9.80 -8.56
C ILE A 208 9.42 -9.58 -7.40
N LEU A 209 10.53 -10.32 -7.34
CA LEU A 209 11.50 -10.23 -6.23
C LEU A 209 12.15 -8.84 -6.16
N ILE A 210 12.63 -8.32 -7.30
CA ILE A 210 13.24 -6.99 -7.38
C ILE A 210 12.21 -5.91 -7.01
N PHE A 211 10.99 -6.02 -7.56
CA PHE A 211 9.93 -5.07 -7.28
C PHE A 211 9.53 -5.09 -5.80
N LEU A 212 9.24 -6.25 -5.22
CA LEU A 212 8.84 -6.39 -3.81
C LEU A 212 9.93 -5.91 -2.86
N LEU A 213 11.20 -6.22 -3.12
CA LEU A 213 12.30 -5.74 -2.31
C LEU A 213 12.41 -4.21 -2.35
N THR A 214 12.41 -3.63 -3.56
CA THR A 214 12.52 -2.18 -3.76
C THR A 214 11.31 -1.45 -3.16
N TYR A 215 10.11 -1.95 -3.43
CA TYR A 215 8.86 -1.40 -2.94
C TYR A 215 8.79 -1.47 -1.40
N SER A 216 9.19 -2.59 -0.81
CA SER A 216 9.23 -2.74 0.65
C SER A 216 10.25 -1.81 1.31
N ILE A 217 11.45 -1.65 0.73
CA ILE A 217 12.46 -0.68 1.20
C ILE A 217 11.88 0.73 1.19
N VAL A 218 11.29 1.14 0.07
CA VAL A 218 10.72 2.47 -0.10
C VAL A 218 9.56 2.71 0.88
N VAL A 219 8.58 1.81 0.95
CA VAL A 219 7.42 1.99 1.82
C VAL A 219 7.83 1.99 3.30
N ASN A 220 8.66 1.06 3.75
CA ASN A 220 9.06 1.01 5.17
C ASN A 220 9.96 2.17 5.60
N LEU A 221 10.74 2.73 4.67
CA LEU A 221 11.55 3.92 4.94
C LEU A 221 10.70 5.20 5.04
N LEU A 222 9.72 5.37 4.14
CA LEU A 222 8.93 6.60 4.01
C LEU A 222 7.67 6.60 4.87
N ILE A 223 6.95 5.48 4.94
CA ILE A 223 5.63 5.36 5.57
C ILE A 223 5.80 4.81 6.99
N HIS A 224 5.84 5.72 7.96
CA HIS A 224 5.84 5.37 9.38
C HIS A 224 5.06 6.39 10.19
N ASN A 225 4.53 5.97 11.34
CA ASN A 225 3.81 6.86 12.24
C ASN A 225 4.78 7.48 13.23
N HIS A 226 5.03 8.79 13.10
CA HIS A 226 5.97 9.52 13.93
C HIS A 226 5.32 10.31 15.05
N ASN A 227 4.01 10.14 15.29
CA ASN A 227 3.30 10.77 16.40
C ASN A 227 3.63 10.05 17.72
N PRO A 228 4.38 10.68 18.65
CA PRO A 228 4.83 10.02 19.87
C PRO A 228 3.70 9.78 20.87
N LYS A 229 2.60 10.54 20.83
CA LYS A 229 1.54 10.48 21.85
C LYS A 229 0.38 9.57 21.46
N ASN A 230 -0.08 9.70 20.21
CA ASN A 230 -1.26 8.98 19.73
C ASN A 230 -1.01 8.19 18.43
N GLY A 231 0.24 7.96 18.05
CA GLY A 231 0.60 7.25 16.82
C GLY A 231 0.26 5.75 16.82
N GLY A 232 -0.28 5.24 17.92
CA GLY A 232 -0.52 3.81 18.12
C GLY A 232 0.74 3.09 18.59
N LEU A 233 0.60 1.76 18.70
CA LEU A 233 1.58 0.91 19.35
C LEU A 233 2.95 1.01 18.65
N PHE A 234 3.02 0.82 17.33
CA PHE A 234 4.29 0.78 16.60
C PHE A 234 4.74 2.14 16.02
N SER A 235 4.54 3.22 16.76
CA SER A 235 5.02 4.55 16.38
C SER A 235 6.54 4.70 16.62
N CYS A 236 7.24 5.34 15.69
CA CYS A 236 8.70 5.46 15.67
C CYS A 236 9.16 6.80 15.08
N PRO A 237 10.35 7.31 15.46
CA PRO A 237 10.90 8.57 14.96
C PRO A 237 11.48 8.48 13.55
N ASN A 238 11.83 7.28 13.08
CA ASN A 238 12.31 7.04 11.71
C ASN A 238 11.92 5.63 11.22
N GLY A 239 11.87 5.45 9.89
CA GLY A 239 11.56 4.16 9.24
C GLY A 239 12.78 3.25 9.00
N ILE A 240 13.98 3.62 9.47
CA ILE A 240 15.23 2.90 9.14
C ILE A 240 15.19 1.46 9.66
N PHE A 241 14.71 1.27 10.90
CA PHE A 241 14.61 -0.06 11.49
C PHE A 241 13.67 -0.98 10.71
N ASN A 242 12.48 -0.50 10.34
CA ASN A 242 11.52 -1.29 9.56
C ASN A 242 12.07 -1.64 8.18
N CYS A 243 12.80 -0.72 7.53
CA CYS A 243 13.49 -0.98 6.27
C CYS A 243 14.55 -2.09 6.42
N LEU A 244 15.42 -1.98 7.42
CA LEU A 244 16.46 -2.97 7.71
C LEU A 244 15.86 -4.35 8.04
N GLN A 245 14.78 -4.35 8.82
CA GLN A 245 14.01 -5.56 9.12
C GLN A 245 13.51 -6.21 7.82
N SER A 246 12.92 -5.46 6.89
CA SER A 246 12.44 -6.03 5.63
C SER A 246 13.56 -6.62 4.78
N ILE A 247 14.73 -5.98 4.71
CA ILE A 247 15.90 -6.50 3.98
C ILE A 247 16.35 -7.82 4.60
N PHE A 248 16.38 -7.89 5.92
CA PHE A 248 16.76 -9.10 6.66
C PHE A 248 15.74 -10.22 6.53
N VAL A 249 14.43 -9.94 6.56
CA VAL A 249 13.38 -10.93 6.27
C VAL A 249 13.59 -11.52 4.86
N PHE A 250 13.82 -10.66 3.86
CA PHE A 250 14.09 -11.11 2.49
C PHE A 250 15.34 -12.02 2.45
N GLY A 251 16.44 -11.61 3.09
CA GLY A 251 17.67 -12.40 3.18
C GLY A 251 17.48 -13.73 3.90
N ILE A 252 16.65 -13.79 4.94
CA ILE A 252 16.32 -15.03 5.66
C ILE A 252 15.53 -15.98 4.75
N VAL A 253 14.48 -15.50 4.08
CA VAL A 253 13.68 -16.34 3.16
C VAL A 253 14.57 -16.88 2.04
N PHE A 254 15.41 -16.03 1.46
CA PHE A 254 16.39 -16.41 0.45
C PHE A 254 17.36 -17.48 0.95
N SER A 255 17.94 -17.26 2.14
CA SER A 255 18.85 -18.22 2.77
C SER A 255 18.18 -19.57 3.06
N GLN A 256 16.94 -19.56 3.54
CA GLN A 256 16.26 -20.81 3.87
C GLN A 256 15.90 -21.64 2.64
N ARG A 257 15.61 -20.98 1.52
CA ARG A 257 15.28 -21.65 0.26
C ARG A 257 16.51 -22.10 -0.51
N LEU A 258 17.47 -21.20 -0.74
CA LEU A 258 18.57 -21.46 -1.68
C LEU A 258 19.81 -22.06 -1.02
N LEU A 259 20.02 -21.89 0.29
CA LEU A 259 21.15 -22.49 1.00
C LEU A 259 20.80 -23.84 1.65
N TYR A 260 19.83 -24.59 1.09
CA TYR A 260 19.41 -25.87 1.65
C TYR A 260 20.52 -26.93 1.68
N GLY A 261 21.44 -26.90 0.69
CA GLY A 261 22.62 -27.77 0.66
C GLY A 261 23.67 -27.39 1.71
N TRP A 262 23.70 -26.13 2.15
CA TRP A 262 24.72 -25.58 3.06
C TRP A 262 24.13 -25.31 4.44
N GLN A 263 23.85 -26.39 5.17
CA GLN A 263 23.19 -26.36 6.49
C GLN A 263 23.88 -25.41 7.48
N PHE A 264 25.21 -25.39 7.51
CA PHE A 264 25.97 -24.49 8.38
C PHE A 264 25.66 -23.01 8.10
N TRP A 265 25.80 -22.56 6.85
CA TRP A 265 25.54 -21.16 6.48
C TRP A 265 24.09 -20.76 6.65
N ARG A 266 23.16 -21.68 6.36
CA ARG A 266 21.73 -21.49 6.63
C ARG A 266 21.47 -21.28 8.13
N GLY A 267 22.10 -22.07 8.99
CA GLY A 267 22.04 -21.91 10.44
C GLY A 267 22.66 -20.58 10.91
N VAL A 268 23.84 -20.23 10.40
CA VAL A 268 24.51 -18.96 10.71
C VAL A 268 23.63 -17.78 10.35
N VAL A 269 23.13 -17.69 9.11
CA VAL A 269 22.27 -16.59 8.67
C VAL A 269 20.96 -16.57 9.45
N GLY A 270 20.35 -17.74 9.66
CA GLY A 270 19.09 -17.89 10.39
C GLY A 270 19.15 -17.52 11.87
N VAL A 271 20.32 -17.60 12.52
CA VAL A 271 20.48 -17.27 13.95
C VAL A 271 21.14 -15.89 14.15
N LEU A 272 22.14 -15.55 13.34
CA LEU A 272 22.90 -14.30 13.45
C LEU A 272 22.05 -13.08 13.14
N ILE A 273 21.24 -13.12 12.07
CA ILE A 273 20.40 -11.98 11.67
C ILE A 273 19.38 -11.62 12.76
N PRO A 274 18.58 -12.57 13.31
CA PRO A 274 17.72 -12.28 14.45
C PRO A 274 18.49 -11.77 15.67
N GLY A 275 19.66 -12.33 15.95
CA GLY A 275 20.52 -11.86 17.05
C GLY A 275 20.91 -10.38 16.90
N ILE A 276 21.29 -9.96 15.69
CA ILE A 276 21.60 -8.55 15.38
C ILE A 276 20.35 -7.67 15.56
N LEU A 277 19.18 -8.11 15.09
CA LEU A 277 17.93 -7.37 15.23
C LEU A 277 17.52 -7.19 16.70
N ILE A 278 17.63 -8.26 17.50
CA ILE A 278 17.38 -8.23 18.95
C ILE A 278 18.33 -7.24 19.62
N LEU A 279 19.62 -7.25 19.25
CA LEU A 279 20.60 -6.33 19.80
C LEU A 279 20.28 -4.87 19.44
N ILE A 280 19.87 -4.60 18.20
CA ILE A 280 19.43 -3.27 17.77
C ILE A 280 18.20 -2.82 18.57
N LEU A 281 17.21 -3.71 18.76
CA LEU A 281 16.01 -3.42 19.55
C LEU A 281 16.35 -3.09 21.01
N ILE A 282 17.26 -3.84 21.63
CA ILE A 282 17.69 -3.62 23.02
C ILE A 282 18.49 -2.32 23.18
N ILE A 283 19.42 -2.02 22.25
CA ILE A 283 20.35 -0.89 22.39
C ILE A 283 19.73 0.43 21.90
N GLN A 284 19.10 0.41 20.71
CA GLN A 284 18.65 1.64 20.06
C GLN A 284 17.21 2.02 20.43
N ASN A 285 16.37 1.05 20.82
CA ASN A 285 14.93 1.23 21.03
C ASN A 285 14.29 2.02 19.87
N PRO A 286 14.07 1.43 18.68
CA PRO A 286 13.55 2.15 17.53
C PRO A 286 12.13 2.72 17.73
N PHE A 287 11.30 2.13 18.59
CA PHE A 287 9.93 2.60 18.84
C PHE A 287 9.84 3.52 20.05
N TYR A 288 8.85 4.43 20.06
CA TYR A 288 8.65 5.35 21.18
C TYR A 288 8.25 4.65 22.48
N SER A 289 7.41 3.62 22.39
CA SER A 289 6.88 2.88 23.55
C SER A 289 7.74 1.67 23.88
N PHE A 290 8.00 1.45 25.17
CA PHE A 290 8.66 0.26 25.70
C PHE A 290 8.01 -1.03 25.20
N TRP A 291 6.69 -1.14 25.37
CA TRP A 291 5.91 -2.33 25.00
C TRP A 291 6.07 -2.68 23.53
N SER A 292 6.21 -1.68 22.68
CA SER A 292 6.35 -1.87 21.23
C SER A 292 7.72 -2.42 20.87
N ASN A 293 8.78 -1.90 21.49
CA ASN A 293 10.13 -2.48 21.33
C ASN A 293 10.14 -3.93 21.82
N TYR A 294 9.55 -4.20 22.99
CA TYR A 294 9.48 -5.55 23.54
C TYR A 294 8.69 -6.53 22.65
N LEU A 295 7.48 -6.14 22.21
CA LEU A 295 6.65 -6.96 21.33
C LEU A 295 7.33 -7.26 19.98
N TYR A 296 8.12 -6.34 19.45
CA TYR A 296 8.92 -6.59 18.25
C TYR A 296 10.08 -7.57 18.50
N THR A 297 10.62 -7.65 19.70
CA THR A 297 11.72 -8.56 20.03
C THR A 297 11.27 -10.03 20.13
N ILE A 298 10.02 -10.27 20.52
CA ILE A 298 9.44 -11.62 20.69
C ILE A 298 9.56 -12.48 19.42
N PRO A 299 9.04 -12.09 18.24
CA PRO A 299 9.10 -12.93 17.04
C PRO A 299 10.53 -13.27 16.62
N TRP A 300 11.46 -12.32 16.74
CA TRP A 300 12.88 -12.54 16.42
C TRP A 300 13.57 -13.49 17.41
N THR A 301 13.22 -13.38 18.69
CA THR A 301 13.74 -14.29 19.74
C THR A 301 13.26 -15.70 19.49
N PHE A 302 11.95 -15.88 19.25
CA PHE A 302 11.37 -17.18 18.92
C PHE A 302 11.99 -17.77 17.66
N PHE A 303 12.04 -17.00 16.57
CA PHE A 303 12.61 -17.48 15.32
C PHE A 303 14.08 -17.89 15.47
N GLY A 304 14.93 -17.03 16.06
CA GLY A 304 16.36 -17.30 16.21
C GLY A 304 16.67 -18.49 17.13
N VAL A 305 15.99 -18.59 18.27
CA VAL A 305 16.16 -19.71 19.22
C VAL A 305 15.63 -21.01 18.63
N MET A 306 14.41 -21.00 18.09
CA MET A 306 13.86 -22.18 17.42
C MET A 306 14.78 -22.65 16.31
N ARG A 307 15.32 -21.73 15.50
CA ARG A 307 16.21 -22.11 14.41
C ARG A 307 17.51 -22.74 14.90
N LEU A 308 18.11 -22.19 15.96
CA LEU A 308 19.32 -22.76 16.56
C LEU A 308 19.09 -24.20 17.01
N PHE A 309 18.03 -24.44 17.78
CA PHE A 309 17.74 -25.78 18.29
C PHE A 309 17.33 -26.77 17.20
N LEU A 310 16.60 -26.32 16.17
CA LEU A 310 16.27 -27.14 15.02
C LEU A 310 17.51 -27.59 14.25
N GLU A 311 18.45 -26.69 13.96
CA GLU A 311 19.69 -27.05 13.25
C GLU A 311 20.57 -28.02 14.06
N ILE A 312 20.64 -27.85 15.38
CA ILE A 312 21.32 -28.82 16.28
C ILE A 312 20.58 -30.17 16.25
N GLY A 313 19.26 -30.15 16.35
CA GLY A 313 18.42 -31.35 16.27
C GLY A 313 18.61 -32.10 14.96
N TYR A 314 18.73 -31.39 13.84
CA TYR A 314 18.99 -31.98 12.52
C TYR A 314 20.37 -32.63 12.42
N ALA A 315 21.39 -31.99 12.97
CA ALA A 315 22.74 -32.58 12.99
C ALA A 315 22.76 -33.91 13.78
N ILE A 316 22.00 -33.98 14.87
CA ILE A 316 21.90 -35.19 15.71
C ILE A 316 20.99 -36.24 15.08
N GLU A 317 19.87 -35.86 14.49
CA GLU A 317 18.98 -36.75 13.72
C GLU A 317 19.77 -37.45 12.61
N LYS A 318 20.57 -36.70 11.84
CA LYS A 318 21.43 -37.26 10.79
C LYS A 318 22.48 -38.24 11.33
N ALA A 319 23.00 -38.00 12.54
CA ALA A 319 23.98 -38.88 13.18
C ALA A 319 23.34 -40.14 13.80
N SER A 320 22.08 -40.05 14.23
CA SER A 320 21.38 -41.12 14.96
C SER A 320 20.39 -41.92 14.13
N ASN A 321 20.01 -41.44 12.94
CA ASN A 321 18.95 -41.99 12.09
C ASN A 321 17.59 -42.15 12.79
N MET A 322 17.32 -41.35 13.83
CA MET A 322 16.05 -41.33 14.55
C MET A 322 15.43 -39.93 14.53
N ILE A 323 14.11 -39.83 14.41
CA ILE A 323 13.38 -38.54 14.43
C ILE A 323 13.23 -37.94 15.84
N ALA A 324 13.39 -38.77 16.88
CA ALA A 324 13.16 -38.37 18.29
C ALA A 324 13.98 -37.14 18.75
N PRO A 325 15.29 -36.98 18.41
CA PRO A 325 16.05 -35.79 18.75
C PRO A 325 15.42 -34.50 18.22
N GLN A 326 14.90 -34.52 16.98
CA GLN A 326 14.27 -33.34 16.38
C GLN A 326 13.06 -32.86 17.20
N ILE A 327 12.19 -33.79 17.63
CA ILE A 327 11.01 -33.47 18.46
C ILE A 327 11.43 -32.92 19.82
N ILE A 328 12.44 -33.53 20.44
CA ILE A 328 12.98 -33.09 21.73
C ILE A 328 13.54 -31.67 21.63
N PHE A 329 14.32 -31.38 20.57
CA PHE A 329 14.89 -30.05 20.35
C PHE A 329 13.86 -28.98 19.98
N ILE A 330 12.74 -29.35 19.34
CA ILE A 330 11.59 -28.45 19.18
C ILE A 330 11.02 -28.02 20.54
N ILE A 331 10.80 -28.97 21.45
CA ILE A 331 10.27 -28.70 22.79
C ILE A 331 11.24 -27.80 23.57
N PHE A 332 12.54 -28.12 23.55
CA PHE A 332 13.57 -27.27 24.18
C PHE A 332 13.64 -25.88 23.56
N GLY A 333 13.50 -25.76 22.23
CA GLY A 333 13.46 -24.49 21.53
C GLY A 333 12.30 -23.60 22.00
N ILE A 334 11.11 -24.16 22.18
CA ILE A 334 9.93 -23.43 22.66
C ILE A 334 10.16 -22.94 24.10
N ILE A 335 10.59 -23.82 24.99
CA ILE A 335 10.85 -23.50 26.40
C ILE A 335 11.94 -22.42 26.50
N SER A 336 13.05 -22.58 25.77
CA SER A 336 14.15 -21.63 25.75
C SER A 336 13.74 -20.27 25.19
N SER A 337 12.88 -20.23 24.16
CA SER A 337 12.36 -18.98 23.59
C SER A 337 11.52 -18.19 24.60
N ILE A 338 10.70 -18.87 25.40
CA ILE A 338 9.90 -18.24 26.47
C ILE A 338 10.82 -17.66 27.55
N ILE A 339 11.77 -18.46 28.04
CA ILE A 339 12.73 -18.02 29.07
C ILE A 339 13.54 -16.82 28.57
N LEU A 340 14.08 -16.89 27.35
CA LEU A 340 14.89 -15.82 26.79
C LEU A 340 14.09 -14.54 26.57
N SER A 341 12.81 -14.65 26.15
CA SER A 341 11.92 -13.49 26.03
C SER A 341 11.72 -12.78 27.37
N ILE A 342 11.55 -13.53 28.46
CA ILE A 342 11.46 -13.00 29.83
C ILE A 342 12.78 -12.32 30.25
N VAL A 343 13.92 -12.95 29.98
CA VAL A 343 15.24 -12.36 30.28
C VAL A 343 15.44 -11.05 29.51
N ILE A 344 15.10 -11.02 28.22
CA ILE A 344 15.19 -9.83 27.39
C ILE A 344 14.28 -8.72 27.93
N TYR A 345 13.06 -9.04 28.39
CA TYR A 345 12.17 -8.07 29.05
C TYR A 345 12.88 -7.36 30.20
N TYR A 346 13.49 -8.12 31.12
CA TYR A 346 14.21 -7.54 32.26
C TYR A 346 15.44 -6.72 31.84
N ILE A 347 16.20 -7.19 30.85
CA ILE A 347 17.36 -6.46 30.32
C ILE A 347 16.91 -5.13 29.69
N MET A 348 15.90 -5.15 28.84
CA MET A 348 15.35 -3.94 28.21
C MET A 348 14.82 -2.97 29.26
N ARG A 349 14.09 -3.46 30.27
CA ARG A 349 13.55 -2.63 31.35
C ARG A 349 14.66 -1.99 32.18
N MET A 350 15.75 -2.71 32.44
CA MET A 350 16.91 -2.18 33.16
C MET A 350 17.66 -1.12 32.35
N ILE A 351 17.78 -1.30 31.03
CA ILE A 351 18.48 -0.37 30.13
C ILE A 351 17.67 0.90 29.91
N GLU A 352 16.35 0.79 29.74
CA GLU A 352 15.48 1.94 29.49
C GLU A 352 15.55 2.97 30.63
N GLY A 353 15.41 2.52 31.89
CA GLY A 353 15.48 3.42 33.04
C GLY A 353 16.85 4.08 33.23
N ARG A 354 17.93 3.44 32.78
CA ARG A 354 19.30 4.01 32.81
C ARG A 354 19.55 5.03 31.72
N ASN A 355 18.78 5.00 30.63
CA ASN A 355 18.97 5.87 29.49
C ASN A 355 18.29 7.24 29.65
N TRP A 356 17.36 7.40 30.59
CA TRP A 356 16.68 8.68 30.78
C TRP A 356 17.59 9.76 31.36
N LEU A 357 17.41 11.02 30.93
CA LEU A 357 18.09 12.19 31.52
C LEU A 357 17.42 12.65 32.83
N LEU A 358 17.14 11.69 33.71
CA LEU A 358 16.58 11.91 35.04
C LEU A 358 17.54 11.36 36.09
N THR A 359 17.41 11.85 37.32
CA THR A 359 18.10 11.25 38.47
C THR A 359 17.53 9.85 38.77
N HIS A 360 18.23 9.04 39.57
CA HIS A 360 17.72 7.73 40.02
C HIS A 360 16.37 7.80 40.75
N LYS A 361 15.97 8.98 41.23
CA LYS A 361 14.66 9.25 41.87
C LYS A 361 13.59 9.75 40.88
N GLY A 362 13.89 9.81 39.59
CA GLY A 362 12.99 10.31 38.54
C GLY A 362 12.92 11.83 38.42
N LEU A 363 13.72 12.59 39.17
CA LEU A 363 13.71 14.06 39.16
C LEU A 363 14.61 14.63 38.03
N PRO A 364 14.30 15.82 37.48
CA PRO A 364 15.14 16.47 36.48
C PRO A 364 16.55 16.77 37.01
N LEU A 365 17.57 16.73 36.15
CA LEU A 365 18.96 17.02 36.53
C LEU A 365 19.22 18.52 36.76
N VAL A 366 18.30 19.38 36.31
CA VAL A 366 18.37 20.84 36.43
C VAL A 366 17.01 21.33 36.88
N ASP A 367 16.97 22.06 37.99
CA ASP A 367 15.72 22.57 38.56
C ASP A 367 15.07 23.66 37.70
N SER A 368 13.73 23.70 37.71
CA SER A 368 12.92 24.67 36.96
C SER A 368 13.32 26.13 37.23
N GLU A 369 13.73 26.47 38.46
CA GLU A 369 14.16 27.82 38.82
C GLU A 369 15.46 28.23 38.13
N THR A 370 16.43 27.31 38.08
CA THR A 370 17.73 27.49 37.40
C THR A 370 17.54 27.66 35.89
N ILE A 371 16.57 26.93 35.30
CA ILE A 371 16.20 27.07 33.88
C ILE A 371 15.60 28.46 33.61
N ASN A 372 14.70 28.93 34.47
CA ASN A 372 14.08 30.25 34.32
C ASN A 372 15.11 31.38 34.45
N GLN A 373 16.08 31.25 35.36
CA GLN A 373 17.19 32.22 35.49
C GLN A 373 18.10 32.20 34.26
N SER A 374 18.43 31.02 33.72
CA SER A 374 19.25 30.88 32.51
C SER A 374 18.57 31.47 31.27
N ASN A 375 17.26 31.25 31.11
CA ASN A 375 16.47 31.83 30.02
C ASN A 375 16.40 33.36 30.11
N LYS A 376 16.26 33.92 31.33
CA LYS A 376 16.32 35.37 31.57
C LYS A 376 17.68 35.94 31.20
N GLN A 377 18.79 35.29 31.58
CA GLN A 377 20.14 35.72 31.21
C GLN A 377 20.41 35.65 29.70
N GLN A 378 19.91 34.64 28.99
CA GLN A 378 20.05 34.57 27.52
C GLN A 378 19.22 35.64 26.78
N GLN A 379 18.04 35.97 27.29
CA GLN A 379 17.24 37.10 26.76
C GLN A 379 17.95 38.43 26.99
N GLN A 380 18.57 38.62 28.15
CA GLN A 380 19.29 39.84 28.49
C GLN A 380 20.58 40.00 27.67
N GLN A 381 21.35 38.93 27.44
CA GLN A 381 22.50 38.95 26.54
C GLN A 381 22.14 39.20 25.07
N SER A 382 20.98 38.72 24.60
CA SER A 382 20.51 39.00 23.24
C SER A 382 20.11 40.47 23.08
N TYR A 383 19.47 41.05 24.11
CA TYR A 383 19.17 42.49 24.18
C TYR A 383 20.45 43.34 24.21
N ASP A 384 21.45 42.96 25.00
CA ASP A 384 22.72 43.69 25.09
C ASP A 384 23.54 43.61 23.79
N GLN A 385 23.48 42.48 23.07
CA GLN A 385 24.18 42.30 21.79
C GLN A 385 23.52 43.07 20.63
N GLN A 386 22.18 43.19 20.63
CA GLN A 386 21.46 44.08 19.70
C GLN A 386 21.70 45.57 20.03
N SER A 387 21.81 45.91 21.32
CA SER A 387 22.12 47.27 21.77
C SER A 387 23.55 47.69 21.41
N GLN A 388 24.52 46.77 21.42
CA GLN A 388 25.90 47.02 21.00
C GLN A 388 26.08 47.13 19.47
N LEU A 389 25.23 46.47 18.68
CA LEU A 389 25.23 46.62 17.22
C LEU A 389 24.62 47.97 16.77
N GLN A 390 23.73 48.56 17.56
CA GLN A 390 23.18 49.90 17.30
C GLN A 390 24.06 51.05 17.83
N SER A 391 25.04 50.79 18.70
CA SER A 391 25.90 51.82 19.29
C SER A 391 27.31 51.91 18.68
N ASN A 392 27.64 51.09 17.68
CA ASN A 392 28.98 51.05 17.05
C ASN A 392 29.07 51.65 15.63
N GLU A 393 28.10 52.46 15.19
CA GLU A 393 28.24 53.23 13.93
C GLU A 393 28.96 54.58 14.09
N ASN A 394 29.42 54.97 15.29
CA ASN A 394 30.15 56.23 15.49
C ASN A 394 31.29 56.10 16.51
N LYS A 395 32.42 55.51 16.11
CA LYS A 395 33.79 55.99 16.41
C LYS A 395 34.85 55.03 15.88
N SER A 396 35.71 55.54 15.02
CA SER A 396 36.94 54.90 14.59
C SER A 396 38.11 55.27 15.51
N SER A 397 39.01 54.29 15.64
CA SER A 397 40.44 54.39 15.97
C SER A 397 40.87 54.53 17.45
N ILE A 398 41.58 53.51 17.95
CA ILE A 398 42.99 53.53 18.40
C ILE A 398 43.30 52.40 19.44
N LEU A 399 44.31 51.59 19.11
CA LEU A 399 45.28 50.87 19.97
C LEU A 399 45.01 49.49 20.63
N ASN A 400 45.88 48.55 20.21
CA ASN A 400 46.66 47.53 20.95
C ASN A 400 46.02 46.32 21.65
N LYS A 401 46.24 45.16 21.00
CA LYS A 401 47.06 44.03 21.47
C LYS A 401 46.86 43.56 22.94
N THR A 402 46.01 42.55 23.11
CA THR A 402 46.36 41.38 23.91
C THR A 402 45.70 40.12 23.36
N ARG A 403 46.57 39.18 22.98
CA ARG A 403 46.23 37.85 22.50
C ARG A 403 45.88 37.00 23.73
N SER A 404 44.60 36.86 24.04
CA SER A 404 44.09 35.84 24.96
C SER A 404 43.29 34.81 24.16
N THR A 405 43.88 33.63 24.02
CA THR A 405 43.19 32.42 23.62
C THR A 405 42.20 32.03 24.71
N SER A 406 40.95 32.46 24.60
CA SER A 406 39.84 31.89 25.37
C SER A 406 38.76 31.41 24.43
N LYS A 407 38.78 30.10 24.12
CA LYS A 407 37.59 29.37 23.66
C LYS A 407 36.49 29.61 24.70
N PRO A 408 35.28 30.06 24.33
CA PRO A 408 34.15 30.04 25.26
C PRO A 408 33.68 28.59 25.38
N GLN A 409 34.32 27.81 26.25
CA GLN A 409 33.69 26.61 26.80
C GLN A 409 32.74 27.06 27.90
N SER A 410 31.51 27.44 27.51
CA SER A 410 30.40 27.54 28.45
C SER A 410 30.07 26.13 28.97
N LYS A 411 30.71 25.72 30.08
CA LYS A 411 30.19 24.64 30.91
C LYS A 411 28.90 25.15 31.53
N LEU A 412 27.76 24.93 30.85
CA LEU A 412 26.45 25.09 31.51
C LEU A 412 26.33 24.02 32.61
N PRO A 413 25.73 24.34 33.77
CA PRO A 413 25.70 23.44 34.92
C PRO A 413 24.75 22.26 34.66
N GLY A 414 25.15 21.05 35.08
CA GLY A 414 24.23 19.93 35.36
C GLY A 414 24.00 18.88 34.27
N LEU A 415 24.11 19.20 32.97
CA LEU A 415 23.82 18.21 31.91
C LEU A 415 25.07 17.45 31.42
N PRO A 416 25.00 16.11 31.26
CA PRO A 416 26.10 15.33 30.69
C PRO A 416 26.35 15.73 29.22
N LYS A 417 27.60 15.54 28.73
CA LYS A 417 27.97 15.88 27.36
C LYS A 417 27.17 15.05 26.34
N LEU A 418 26.15 15.65 25.73
CA LEU A 418 25.35 15.08 24.64
C LEU A 418 26.14 15.06 23.32
N LYS A 419 26.99 14.03 23.14
CA LYS A 419 27.91 13.94 21.98
C LYS A 419 27.18 13.72 20.64
N LYS A 420 26.18 12.85 20.60
CA LYS A 420 25.45 12.49 19.37
C LYS A 420 24.04 13.09 19.39
N ALA A 421 23.62 13.67 18.26
CA ALA A 421 22.29 14.28 18.13
C ALA A 421 21.15 13.25 18.22
N GLU A 422 21.36 12.05 17.67
CA GLU A 422 20.37 10.97 17.60
C GLU A 422 19.95 10.43 18.97
N GLN A 423 20.81 10.56 19.98
CA GLN A 423 20.56 10.02 21.33
C GLN A 423 19.65 10.93 22.16
N ILE A 424 19.33 12.14 21.70
CA ILE A 424 18.59 13.10 22.52
C ILE A 424 17.13 12.70 22.64
N GLU A 425 16.52 12.29 21.54
CA GLU A 425 15.13 11.83 21.54
C GLU A 425 14.95 10.60 22.45
N SER A 426 15.80 9.58 22.30
CA SER A 426 15.72 8.35 23.13
C SER A 426 15.86 8.65 24.63
N LYS A 427 16.66 9.65 25.00
CA LYS A 427 16.89 10.08 26.38
C LYS A 427 15.74 10.91 26.98
N LEU A 428 14.87 11.48 26.13
CA LEU A 428 13.71 12.28 26.51
C LEU A 428 12.39 11.49 26.49
N ARG A 429 12.45 10.18 26.23
CA ARG A 429 11.26 9.32 26.16
C ARG A 429 10.55 9.09 27.49
N PHE A 430 11.10 9.52 28.62
CA PHE A 430 10.34 9.55 29.89
C PHE A 430 9.02 10.32 29.75
N LEU A 431 8.90 11.27 28.81
CA LEU A 431 7.65 11.96 28.48
C LEU A 431 6.55 11.04 27.91
N GLN A 432 6.88 9.79 27.56
CA GLN A 432 5.90 8.80 27.16
C GLN A 432 5.04 8.33 28.33
N ASP A 433 5.60 8.27 29.53
CA ASP A 433 4.83 7.95 30.71
C ASP A 433 3.99 9.16 31.13
N PRO A 434 2.66 9.00 31.32
CA PRO A 434 1.78 10.09 31.70
C PRO A 434 2.21 10.83 32.97
N GLU A 435 2.86 10.13 33.89
CA GLU A 435 3.32 10.65 35.19
C GLU A 435 4.37 11.77 35.05
N PHE A 436 5.22 11.70 34.01
CA PHE A 436 6.27 12.72 33.78
C PHE A 436 5.84 13.80 32.79
N ARG A 437 4.54 13.96 32.50
CA ARG A 437 4.01 15.00 31.59
C ARG A 437 3.58 16.28 32.31
N ASN A 438 4.15 16.55 33.48
CA ASN A 438 3.90 17.79 34.20
C ASN A 438 4.66 18.96 33.56
N ASN A 439 4.21 20.19 33.83
CA ASN A 439 4.76 21.39 33.21
C ASN A 439 6.27 21.55 33.44
N ASP A 440 6.78 21.13 34.60
CA ASP A 440 8.22 21.19 34.92
C ASP A 440 9.05 20.26 34.04
N TYR A 441 8.62 19.02 33.84
CA TYR A 441 9.30 18.07 32.94
C TYR A 441 9.23 18.51 31.48
N ILE A 442 8.12 19.14 31.06
CA ILE A 442 7.99 19.71 29.72
C ILE A 442 8.97 20.88 29.54
N LYS A 443 9.10 21.78 30.54
CA LYS A 443 10.09 22.87 30.51
C LYS A 443 11.53 22.34 30.50
N TYR A 444 11.80 21.30 31.30
CA TYR A 444 13.10 20.64 31.33
C TYR A 444 13.45 19.99 29.98
N ALA A 445 12.50 19.31 29.34
CA ALA A 445 12.71 18.75 28.00
C ALA A 445 12.92 19.85 26.94
N ASP A 446 12.18 20.96 27.00
CA ASP A 446 12.38 22.12 26.11
C ASP A 446 13.78 22.73 26.28
N TYR A 447 14.28 22.81 27.52
CA TYR A 447 15.64 23.23 27.83
C TYR A 447 16.68 22.28 27.23
N ILE A 448 16.51 20.96 27.37
CA ILE A 448 17.42 19.96 26.79
C ILE A 448 17.45 20.07 25.25
N TYR A 449 16.29 20.19 24.60
CA TYR A 449 16.23 20.35 23.14
C TYR A 449 16.91 21.64 22.69
N THR A 450 16.69 22.75 23.39
CA THR A 450 17.31 24.04 23.07
C THR A 450 18.83 23.98 23.23
N PHE A 451 19.30 23.39 24.34
CA PHE A 451 20.73 23.16 24.57
C PHE A 451 21.36 22.28 23.49
N ALA A 452 20.65 21.22 23.09
CA ALA A 452 21.12 20.33 22.04
C ALA A 452 21.15 20.98 20.65
N LEU A 453 20.14 21.77 20.30
CA LEU A 453 20.08 22.52 19.04
C LEU A 453 21.21 23.54 18.94
N ASN A 454 21.56 24.20 20.05
CA ASN A 454 22.70 25.11 20.09
C ASN A 454 24.02 24.41 19.75
N ARG A 455 24.16 23.13 20.11
CA ARG A 455 25.35 22.32 19.83
C ARG A 455 25.32 21.69 18.42
N HIS A 456 24.17 21.23 17.97
CA HIS A 456 23.99 20.47 16.74
C HIS A 456 23.08 21.21 15.74
N LYS A 457 23.41 22.49 15.47
CA LYS A 457 22.58 23.41 14.67
C LYS A 457 22.22 22.90 13.27
N LYS A 458 23.03 22.03 12.67
CA LYS A 458 22.82 21.49 11.32
C LYS A 458 22.07 20.15 11.28
N SER A 459 21.68 19.58 12.42
CA SER A 459 20.99 18.28 12.44
C SER A 459 19.50 18.47 12.12
N ALA A 460 19.11 18.16 10.88
CA ALA A 460 17.72 18.21 10.45
C ALA A 460 16.81 17.28 11.29
N LEU A 461 17.30 16.09 11.66
CA LEU A 461 16.54 15.13 12.47
C LEU A 461 16.24 15.67 13.87
N LEU A 462 17.24 16.29 14.51
CA LEU A 462 17.06 16.89 15.84
C LEU A 462 16.06 18.05 15.81
N GLN A 463 16.15 18.90 14.78
CA GLN A 463 15.18 19.98 14.57
C GLN A 463 13.77 19.42 14.36
N PHE A 464 13.63 18.37 13.53
CA PHE A 464 12.35 17.71 13.33
C PHE A 464 11.79 17.15 14.65
N GLN A 465 12.59 16.42 15.43
CA GLN A 465 12.20 15.88 16.74
C GLN A 465 11.76 17.00 17.70
N TYR A 466 12.46 18.14 17.70
CA TYR A 466 12.04 19.30 18.48
C TYR A 466 10.70 19.88 17.99
N GLY A 467 10.49 19.98 16.69
CA GLY A 467 9.21 20.41 16.11
C GLY A 467 8.05 19.49 16.51
N ILE A 468 8.28 18.16 16.49
CA ILE A 468 7.31 17.17 16.98
C ILE A 468 7.03 17.35 18.48
N PHE A 469 8.07 17.58 19.29
CA PHE A 469 7.90 17.87 20.71
C PHE A 469 7.04 19.12 20.95
N LEU A 470 7.32 20.20 20.23
CA LEU A 470 6.55 21.44 20.29
C LEU A 470 5.09 21.24 19.87
N GLN A 471 4.86 20.46 18.82
CA GLN A 471 3.53 20.15 18.29
C GLN A 471 2.67 19.35 19.27
N TYR A 472 3.20 18.25 19.82
CA TYR A 472 2.39 17.29 20.58
C TYR A 472 2.41 17.50 22.10
N TYR A 473 3.52 17.96 22.67
CA TYR A 473 3.66 18.16 24.12
C TYR A 473 3.39 19.61 24.53
N ARG A 474 4.00 20.59 23.85
CA ARG A 474 3.77 22.03 24.15
C ARG A 474 2.57 22.64 23.45
N LYS A 475 2.01 21.98 22.43
CA LYS A 475 0.92 22.48 21.59
C LYS A 475 1.22 23.87 20.96
N ASN A 476 2.49 24.18 20.73
CA ASN A 476 2.91 25.42 20.08
C ASN A 476 3.13 25.17 18.58
N TRP A 477 2.06 25.31 17.82
CA TRP A 477 2.01 25.01 16.38
C TRP A 477 2.86 25.97 15.55
N ILE A 478 2.87 27.26 15.89
CA ILE A 478 3.61 28.30 15.16
C ILE A 478 5.11 28.06 15.31
N LYS A 479 5.58 27.81 16.53
CA LYS A 479 7.00 27.49 16.77
C LYS A 479 7.37 26.13 16.16
N ALA A 480 6.48 25.14 16.20
CA ALA A 480 6.74 23.86 15.53
C ALA A 480 6.92 24.03 14.01
N GLN A 481 6.10 24.85 13.36
CA GLN A 481 6.16 25.06 11.91
C GLN A 481 7.44 25.77 11.48
N SER A 482 7.87 26.80 12.21
CA SER A 482 9.17 27.46 11.95
C SER A 482 10.35 26.50 12.12
N VAL A 483 10.30 25.63 13.13
CA VAL A 483 11.33 24.58 13.34
C VAL A 483 11.30 23.53 12.23
N PHE A 484 10.13 23.13 11.71
CA PHE A 484 10.05 22.24 10.54
C PHE A 484 10.60 22.90 9.27
N GLN A 485 10.41 24.20 9.09
CA GLN A 485 11.03 24.95 7.99
C GLN A 485 12.57 24.96 8.11
N LEU A 486 13.09 25.18 9.31
CA LEU A 486 14.53 25.08 9.57
C LEU A 486 15.09 23.66 9.29
N SER A 487 14.31 22.62 9.65
CA SER A 487 14.63 21.22 9.35
C SER A 487 14.76 20.95 7.87
N ARG A 488 13.89 21.54 7.04
CA ARG A 488 13.96 21.45 5.56
C ARG A 488 15.25 22.07 5.01
N GLN A 489 15.70 23.18 5.59
CA GLN A 489 16.92 23.87 5.16
C GLN A 489 18.21 23.14 5.58
N SER A 490 18.13 22.21 6.54
CA SER A 490 19.30 21.56 7.15
C SER A 490 19.72 20.24 6.46
N ASN A 491 19.42 20.08 5.17
CA ASN A 491 19.69 18.88 4.35
C ASN A 491 19.19 17.56 4.99
N PRO A 492 17.86 17.36 5.13
CA PRO A 492 17.29 16.15 5.70
C PRO A 492 17.52 14.91 4.81
N SER A 493 17.51 13.72 5.42
CA SER A 493 17.51 12.44 4.68
C SER A 493 16.24 12.29 3.84
N ILE A 494 16.25 11.42 2.82
CA ILE A 494 15.10 11.23 1.92
C ILE A 494 13.79 10.89 2.66
N GLY A 495 13.87 10.03 3.68
CA GLY A 495 12.70 9.69 4.50
C GLY A 495 12.18 10.88 5.29
N LEU A 496 13.08 11.71 5.83
CA LEU A 496 12.71 12.91 6.55
C LEU A 496 12.19 14.02 5.63
N GLN A 497 12.75 14.14 4.41
CA GLN A 497 12.25 15.03 3.36
C GLN A 497 10.80 14.70 3.02
N PHE A 498 10.47 13.42 2.87
CA PHE A 498 9.10 12.98 2.62
C PHE A 498 8.17 13.36 3.77
N VAL A 499 8.56 13.08 5.02
CA VAL A 499 7.72 13.43 6.18
C VAL A 499 7.52 14.95 6.29
N LEU A 500 8.56 15.75 6.03
CA LEU A 500 8.46 17.22 5.99
C LEU A 500 7.59 17.73 4.84
N TYR A 501 7.65 17.08 3.67
CA TYR A 501 6.75 17.33 2.54
C TYR A 501 5.30 17.06 2.93
N CYS A 502 5.03 15.90 3.54
CA CYS A 502 3.69 15.55 4.02
C CYS A 502 3.19 16.54 5.08
N LYS A 503 4.04 16.98 6.01
CA LYS A 503 3.69 18.00 7.01
C LYS A 503 3.37 19.35 6.39
N THR A 504 4.05 19.71 5.30
CA THR A 504 3.79 20.95 4.56
C THR A 504 2.46 20.89 3.84
N LYS A 505 2.13 19.74 3.23
CA LYS A 505 0.80 19.46 2.66
C LYS A 505 -0.29 19.50 3.73
N GLU A 506 -0.14 18.73 4.82
CA GLU A 506 -1.10 18.71 5.93
C GLU A 506 -1.33 20.09 6.58
N GLY A 507 -0.29 20.94 6.67
CA GLY A 507 -0.31 22.25 7.33
C GLY A 507 -0.33 23.47 6.41
N GLY A 508 -0.49 23.27 5.10
CA GLY A 508 -0.47 24.32 4.09
C GLY A 508 -1.82 25.01 3.93
N GLY A 509 -2.20 25.82 4.91
CA GLY A 509 -3.41 26.65 4.84
C GLY A 509 -3.30 27.88 5.74
N GLY A 510 -2.84 28.99 5.17
CA GLY A 510 -3.05 30.35 5.70
C GLY A 510 -1.98 30.91 6.64
N GLN A 511 -1.31 31.97 6.17
CA GLN A 511 -0.95 33.10 7.03
C GLN A 511 -2.25 33.63 7.66
N ASN A 512 -2.62 33.10 8.83
CA ASN A 512 -3.54 33.66 9.84
C ASN A 512 -4.14 32.51 10.64
N GLY A 513 -3.36 31.97 11.59
CA GLY A 513 -3.84 31.46 12.88
C GLY A 513 -4.95 30.40 12.98
N GLN A 514 -5.62 29.97 11.92
CA GLN A 514 -6.69 28.98 11.97
C GLN A 514 -6.22 27.71 11.26
N GLY A 515 -5.88 26.71 12.08
CA GLY A 515 -5.41 25.40 11.65
C GLY A 515 -6.47 24.60 10.91
N GLY A 516 -6.68 24.94 9.64
CA GLY A 516 -7.32 24.09 8.66
C GLY A 516 -6.28 23.18 7.98
N SER A 517 -6.52 21.88 7.96
CA SER A 517 -5.78 20.95 7.10
C SER A 517 -5.98 21.33 5.62
N GLU A 518 -5.04 21.00 4.72
CA GLU A 518 -5.29 21.03 3.25
C GLU A 518 -6.64 20.38 2.92
N LEU A 519 -7.05 19.34 3.67
CA LEU A 519 -8.33 18.68 3.54
C LEU A 519 -9.53 19.60 3.81
N SER A 520 -9.48 20.41 4.88
CA SER A 520 -10.51 21.42 5.13
C SER A 520 -10.42 22.55 4.11
N SER A 521 -9.24 22.89 3.60
CA SER A 521 -9.09 23.89 2.54
C SER A 521 -9.64 23.40 1.20
N ILE A 522 -9.47 22.13 0.85
CA ILE A 522 -10.00 21.50 -0.38
C ILE A 522 -11.50 21.33 -0.26
N THR A 523 -12.00 20.89 0.90
CA THR A 523 -13.45 20.80 1.14
C THR A 523 -14.09 22.18 1.09
N PHE A 524 -13.43 23.18 1.67
CA PHE A 524 -13.85 24.58 1.63
C PHE A 524 -13.85 25.13 0.19
N LEU A 525 -12.77 24.93 -0.57
CA LEU A 525 -12.67 25.35 -1.97
C LEU A 525 -13.70 24.66 -2.85
N GLY A 526 -13.89 23.34 -2.69
CA GLY A 526 -14.90 22.59 -3.44
C GLY A 526 -16.33 23.02 -3.09
N LYS A 527 -16.61 23.34 -1.82
CA LYS A 527 -17.91 23.91 -1.44
C LYS A 527 -18.10 25.35 -1.92
N MET A 528 -17.02 26.14 -1.96
CA MET A 528 -17.04 27.50 -2.52
C MET A 528 -17.34 27.48 -4.02
N GLU A 529 -16.70 26.57 -4.76
CA GLU A 529 -16.96 26.36 -6.19
C GLU A 529 -18.41 25.89 -6.43
N GLN A 530 -18.92 24.93 -5.65
CA GLN A 530 -20.33 24.51 -5.75
C GLN A 530 -21.31 25.64 -5.41
N ALA A 531 -21.02 26.45 -4.38
CA ALA A 531 -21.87 27.57 -4.00
C ALA A 531 -21.96 28.61 -5.13
N GLU A 532 -20.83 28.90 -5.77
CA GLU A 532 -20.73 29.80 -6.91
C GLU A 532 -21.44 29.24 -8.14
N GLU A 533 -21.24 27.95 -8.47
CA GLU A 533 -21.91 27.29 -9.60
C GLU A 533 -23.44 27.36 -9.46
N TYR A 534 -23.99 27.01 -8.29
CA TYR A 534 -25.42 27.12 -8.05
C TYR A 534 -25.93 28.57 -8.10
N TYR A 535 -25.14 29.53 -7.62
CA TYR A 535 -25.48 30.95 -7.74
C TYR A 535 -25.53 31.42 -9.20
N GLN A 536 -24.55 31.03 -10.02
CA GLN A 536 -24.54 31.37 -11.45
C GLN A 536 -25.71 30.71 -12.19
N ILE A 537 -26.08 29.47 -11.86
CA ILE A 537 -27.27 28.80 -12.42
C ILE A 537 -28.55 29.55 -12.02
N ALA A 538 -28.68 29.99 -10.77
CA ALA A 538 -29.85 30.76 -10.32
C ALA A 538 -29.96 32.09 -11.06
N LYS A 539 -28.83 32.80 -11.20
CA LYS A 539 -28.74 34.08 -11.89
C LYS A 539 -29.06 33.95 -13.38
N GLN A 540 -28.48 32.95 -14.05
CA GLN A 540 -28.78 32.66 -15.45
C GLN A 540 -30.26 32.28 -15.63
N GLY A 541 -30.81 31.46 -14.74
CA GLY A 541 -32.23 31.13 -14.73
C GLY A 541 -33.13 32.37 -14.61
N MET A 542 -32.77 33.33 -13.76
CA MET A 542 -33.49 34.61 -13.64
C MET A 542 -33.41 35.43 -14.92
N LEU A 543 -32.24 35.52 -15.57
CA LEU A 543 -32.09 36.22 -16.83
C LEU A 543 -32.98 35.61 -17.92
N GLU A 544 -32.93 34.30 -18.09
CA GLU A 544 -33.76 33.59 -19.09
C GLU A 544 -35.26 33.70 -18.78
N PHE A 545 -35.63 33.74 -17.51
CA PHE A 545 -37.01 33.97 -17.07
C PHE A 545 -37.49 35.37 -17.46
N PHE A 546 -36.70 36.41 -17.17
CA PHE A 546 -37.06 37.78 -17.51
C PHE A 546 -37.00 38.04 -19.01
N GLU A 547 -36.06 37.43 -19.74
CA GLU A 547 -35.99 37.49 -21.21
C GLU A 547 -37.24 36.86 -21.83
N ASN A 548 -37.67 35.69 -21.34
CA ASN A 548 -38.89 35.04 -21.82
C ASN A 548 -40.14 35.89 -21.56
N ILE A 549 -40.26 36.49 -20.37
CA ILE A 549 -41.42 37.32 -20.00
C ILE A 549 -41.41 38.69 -20.69
N SER A 550 -40.23 39.27 -20.95
CA SER A 550 -40.10 40.55 -21.65
C SER A 550 -40.16 40.41 -23.18
N SER A 551 -40.03 39.19 -23.71
CA SER A 551 -40.16 38.93 -25.15
C SER A 551 -41.58 39.23 -25.65
N HIS A 552 -41.69 39.66 -26.91
CA HIS A 552 -42.98 39.90 -27.57
C HIS A 552 -43.86 38.63 -27.68
N HIS A 553 -43.28 37.44 -27.49
CA HIS A 553 -43.94 36.14 -27.56
C HIS A 553 -43.58 35.27 -26.35
N THR A 554 -44.12 35.60 -25.18
CA THR A 554 -43.86 34.86 -23.94
C THR A 554 -44.26 33.40 -24.04
N ASN A 555 -43.33 32.49 -23.78
CA ASN A 555 -43.59 31.06 -23.72
C ASN A 555 -43.94 30.64 -22.29
N PHE A 556 -45.25 30.56 -22.01
CA PHE A 556 -45.78 30.15 -20.70
C PHE A 556 -45.36 28.73 -20.26
N GLY A 557 -44.99 27.85 -21.19
CA GLY A 557 -44.52 26.50 -20.87
C GLY A 557 -43.13 26.48 -20.22
N LEU A 558 -42.30 27.49 -20.47
CA LEU A 558 -40.95 27.60 -19.93
C LEU A 558 -40.90 28.27 -18.55
N ILE A 559 -41.91 29.09 -18.23
CA ILE A 559 -41.97 29.87 -16.98
C ILE A 559 -41.82 28.97 -15.75
N TYR A 560 -42.59 27.87 -15.67
CA TYR A 560 -42.52 26.95 -14.53
C TYR A 560 -41.16 26.25 -14.42
N GLN A 561 -40.56 25.87 -15.56
CA GLN A 561 -39.27 25.18 -15.58
C GLN A 561 -38.14 26.12 -15.14
N GLN A 562 -38.13 27.35 -15.65
CA GLN A 562 -37.17 28.38 -15.27
C GLN A 562 -37.31 28.75 -13.79
N LEU A 563 -38.54 28.96 -13.31
CA LEU A 563 -38.80 29.25 -11.89
C LEU A 563 -38.33 28.11 -10.99
N LYS A 564 -38.57 26.86 -11.39
CA LYS A 564 -38.09 25.69 -10.66
C LYS A 564 -36.56 25.65 -10.58
N ILE A 565 -35.86 25.93 -11.68
CA ILE A 565 -34.39 25.98 -11.72
C ILE A 565 -33.87 27.05 -10.76
N ILE A 566 -34.46 28.26 -10.78
CA ILE A 566 -34.09 29.37 -9.88
C ILE A 566 -34.24 28.93 -8.42
N VAL A 567 -35.43 28.47 -8.03
CA VAL A 567 -35.74 28.08 -6.64
C VAL A 567 -34.85 26.93 -6.15
N GLU A 568 -34.62 25.90 -6.98
CA GLU A 568 -33.78 24.78 -6.55
C GLU A 568 -32.29 25.15 -6.45
N SER A 569 -31.80 26.01 -7.33
CA SER A 569 -30.40 26.43 -7.34
C SER A 569 -30.09 27.47 -6.25
N GLU A 570 -30.99 28.43 -5.99
CA GLU A 570 -30.81 29.40 -4.90
C GLU A 570 -30.73 28.71 -3.53
N VAL A 571 -31.60 27.72 -3.27
CA VAL A 571 -31.65 27.02 -1.97
C VAL A 571 -30.37 26.24 -1.74
N LYS A 572 -29.86 25.58 -2.79
CA LYS A 572 -28.58 24.86 -2.75
C LYS A 572 -27.40 25.81 -2.55
N SER A 573 -27.37 26.93 -3.26
CA SER A 573 -26.32 27.94 -3.12
C SER A 573 -26.30 28.53 -1.70
N ARG A 574 -27.47 28.95 -1.19
CA ARG A 574 -27.63 29.48 0.16
C ARG A 574 -27.13 28.51 1.22
N LYS A 575 -27.55 27.25 1.15
CA LYS A 575 -27.09 26.20 2.08
C LYS A 575 -25.57 26.04 2.05
N CYS A 576 -24.96 26.06 0.86
CA CYS A 576 -23.50 25.96 0.74
C CYS A 576 -22.80 27.17 1.37
N PHE A 577 -23.28 28.40 1.13
CA PHE A 577 -22.73 29.61 1.75
C PHE A 577 -22.90 29.64 3.27
N GLU A 578 -24.05 29.21 3.80
CA GLU A 578 -24.25 29.07 5.25
C GLU A 578 -23.26 28.08 5.86
N GLU A 579 -23.08 26.90 5.24
CA GLU A 579 -22.07 25.93 5.66
C GLU A 579 -20.65 26.51 5.57
N LEU A 580 -20.30 27.26 4.51
CA LEU A 580 -19.00 27.92 4.37
C LEU A 580 -18.76 28.98 5.45
N MET A 581 -19.77 29.75 5.83
CA MET A 581 -19.70 30.73 6.91
C MET A 581 -19.54 30.06 8.29
N THR A 582 -20.11 28.87 8.49
CA THR A 582 -19.83 28.09 9.71
C THR A 582 -18.40 27.52 9.73
N MET A 583 -17.85 27.15 8.57
CA MET A 583 -16.49 26.63 8.44
C MET A 583 -15.42 27.71 8.64
N GLN A 584 -15.59 28.89 8.03
CA GLN A 584 -14.66 30.02 8.13
C GLN A 584 -15.42 31.35 8.32
N PRO A 585 -15.78 31.71 9.56
CA PRO A 585 -16.59 32.91 9.85
C PRO A 585 -15.94 34.24 9.50
N HIS A 586 -14.63 34.24 9.25
CA HIS A 586 -13.83 35.44 8.96
C HIS A 586 -13.36 35.53 7.50
N ASN A 587 -13.83 34.65 6.62
CA ASN A 587 -13.45 34.71 5.21
C ASN A 587 -14.29 35.79 4.50
N THR A 588 -13.65 36.91 4.15
CA THR A 588 -14.32 38.08 3.55
C THR A 588 -14.83 37.80 2.15
N THR A 589 -14.23 36.84 1.44
CA THR A 589 -14.68 36.42 0.10
C THR A 589 -16.02 35.67 0.17
N VAL A 590 -16.17 34.77 1.15
CA VAL A 590 -17.44 34.06 1.38
C VAL A 590 -18.56 35.03 1.75
N LEU A 591 -18.28 35.97 2.67
CA LEU A 591 -19.24 36.99 3.09
C LEU A 591 -19.69 37.87 1.91
N ARG A 592 -18.76 38.30 1.06
CA ARG A 592 -19.09 39.09 -0.14
C ARG A 592 -19.88 38.30 -1.18
N ASN A 593 -19.52 37.05 -1.46
CA ASN A 593 -20.25 36.24 -2.43
C ASN A 593 -21.66 35.90 -1.93
N TYR A 594 -21.82 35.65 -0.63
CA TYR A 594 -23.14 35.48 -0.03
C TYR A 594 -23.98 36.76 -0.07
N ALA A 595 -23.38 37.93 0.18
CA ALA A 595 -24.06 39.22 0.01
C ALA A 595 -24.49 39.46 -1.44
N ARG A 596 -23.71 39.04 -2.45
CA ARG A 596 -24.12 39.10 -3.87
C ARG A 596 -25.34 38.21 -4.16
N LEU A 597 -25.38 36.99 -3.60
CA LEU A 597 -26.56 36.13 -3.72
C LEU A 597 -27.81 36.82 -3.15
N LEU A 598 -27.68 37.45 -1.97
CA LEU A 598 -28.78 38.18 -1.33
C LEU A 598 -29.25 39.39 -2.15
N LEU A 599 -28.34 40.13 -2.79
CA LEU A 599 -28.69 41.26 -3.65
C LEU A 599 -29.32 40.82 -4.96
N ASP A 600 -28.68 39.89 -5.68
CA ASP A 600 -29.04 39.55 -7.05
C ASP A 600 -30.33 38.70 -7.13
N ILE A 601 -30.53 37.79 -6.17
CA ILE A 601 -31.64 36.83 -6.20
C ILE A 601 -32.75 37.21 -5.22
N TYR A 602 -32.39 37.53 -3.97
CA TYR A 602 -33.36 37.79 -2.90
C TYR A 602 -33.79 39.27 -2.79
N ASN A 603 -33.03 40.18 -3.40
CA ASN A 603 -33.18 41.63 -3.25
C ASN A 603 -33.23 42.08 -1.77
N ASP A 604 -32.53 41.38 -0.88
CA ASP A 604 -32.44 41.67 0.55
C ASP A 604 -31.23 42.58 0.82
N VAL A 605 -31.43 43.87 0.51
CA VAL A 605 -30.38 44.90 0.59
C VAL A 605 -29.91 45.10 2.04
N ASP A 606 -30.81 45.06 3.00
CA ASP A 606 -30.51 45.33 4.41
C ASP A 606 -29.58 44.24 4.98
N THR A 607 -29.92 42.96 4.77
CA THR A 607 -29.09 41.85 5.24
C THR A 607 -27.76 41.81 4.49
N ALA A 608 -27.76 42.05 3.17
CA ALA A 608 -26.54 42.10 2.38
C ALA A 608 -25.58 43.20 2.86
N GLN A 609 -26.10 44.39 3.20
CA GLN A 609 -25.30 45.50 3.69
C GLN A 609 -24.66 45.20 5.05
N VAL A 610 -25.39 44.57 5.97
CA VAL A 610 -24.83 44.12 7.27
C VAL A 610 -23.69 43.12 7.07
N ILE A 611 -23.81 42.20 6.11
CA ILE A 611 -22.79 41.18 5.82
C ILE A 611 -21.56 41.80 5.15
N LEU A 612 -21.75 42.77 4.26
CA LEU A 612 -20.66 43.54 3.64
C LEU A 612 -19.91 44.39 4.68
N GLN A 613 -20.63 45.10 5.55
CA GLN A 613 -20.02 45.84 6.67
C GLN A 613 -19.21 44.92 7.58
N ARG A 614 -19.72 43.72 7.87
CA ARG A 614 -18.97 42.71 8.64
C ARG A 614 -17.69 42.30 7.92
N ALA A 615 -17.71 42.14 6.59
CA ALA A 615 -16.52 41.82 5.81
C ALA A 615 -15.50 42.97 5.83
N GLU A 616 -15.95 44.22 5.72
CA GLU A 616 -15.11 45.43 5.82
C GLU A 616 -14.45 45.54 7.20
N MET A 617 -15.21 45.34 8.28
CA MET A 617 -14.68 45.35 9.65
C MET A 617 -13.57 44.30 9.86
N ILE A 618 -13.71 43.10 9.25
CA ILE A 618 -12.70 42.04 9.34
C ILE A 618 -11.41 42.46 8.61
N GLU A 619 -11.52 43.12 7.45
CA GLU A 619 -10.36 43.61 6.70
C GLU A 619 -9.67 44.77 7.42
N GLU A 620 -10.43 45.71 7.98
CA GLU A 620 -9.90 46.80 8.79
C GLU A 620 -9.15 46.30 10.04
N GLN A 621 -9.69 45.28 10.72
CA GLN A 621 -9.01 44.62 11.84
C GLN A 621 -7.70 43.93 11.43
N GLY A 622 -7.66 43.33 10.23
CA GLY A 622 -6.45 42.75 9.67
C GLY A 622 -5.36 43.79 9.39
N ILE A 623 -5.76 44.98 8.90
CA ILE A 623 -4.86 46.10 8.62
C ILE A 623 -4.32 46.72 9.93
N GLN A 624 -5.16 46.85 10.97
CA GLN A 624 -4.74 47.40 12.26
C GLN A 624 -3.75 46.48 13.00
N GLN A 625 -3.85 45.15 12.88
CA GLN A 625 -2.86 44.22 13.46
C GLN A 625 -1.49 44.29 12.76
N GLN A 626 -1.44 44.64 11.47
CA GLN A 626 -0.19 44.93 10.75
C GLN A 626 0.40 46.32 11.08
N GLN A 627 -0.43 47.29 11.45
CA GLN A 627 0.04 48.62 11.88
C GLN A 627 0.44 48.68 13.36
N GLN A 628 -0.19 47.91 14.25
CA GLN A 628 0.23 47.80 15.67
C GLN A 628 1.58 47.09 15.85
N THR A 629 1.96 46.18 14.94
CA THR A 629 3.33 45.62 14.91
C THR A 629 4.39 46.66 14.50
N THR A 630 3.99 47.83 14.00
CA THR A 630 4.92 48.93 13.63
C THR A 630 4.97 50.03 14.70
N ILE A 631 3.98 50.16 15.60
CA ILE A 631 3.87 51.32 16.51
C ILE A 631 4.11 50.98 17.99
N GLU A 632 3.97 49.72 18.45
CA GLU A 632 4.27 49.34 19.85
C GLU A 632 5.78 49.23 20.18
N SER A 633 6.67 49.73 19.32
CA SER A 633 8.10 49.88 19.61
C SER A 633 8.55 51.31 19.92
N LYS A 634 7.63 52.25 20.17
CA LYS A 634 7.97 53.55 20.78
C LYS A 634 6.81 54.15 21.60
N THR A 635 6.73 53.79 22.88
CA THR A 635 6.66 54.71 24.05
C THR A 635 6.24 53.92 25.29
N GLY A 636 7.07 53.95 26.33
CA GLY A 636 6.68 53.51 27.67
C GLY A 636 6.34 54.70 28.58
N GLN A 637 5.69 54.33 29.70
CA GLN A 637 5.71 54.94 31.04
C GLN A 637 4.59 55.93 31.49
N TYR A 638 3.90 55.45 32.54
CA TYR A 638 3.09 56.08 33.62
C TYR A 638 1.55 56.14 33.53
N PRO A 639 0.82 55.89 34.65
CA PRO A 639 -0.62 55.66 34.68
C PRO A 639 -1.45 56.89 35.11
N PRO A 640 -2.76 56.92 34.83
CA PRO A 640 -3.73 57.60 35.70
C PRO A 640 -4.88 56.63 36.09
N VAL A 641 -5.17 56.44 37.38
CA VAL A 641 -6.10 57.23 38.22
C VAL A 641 -7.57 57.14 37.76
N ALA A 642 -8.39 56.64 38.69
CA ALA A 642 -9.82 56.43 38.60
C ALA A 642 -10.63 57.72 38.39
N LEU A 643 -11.76 57.59 37.69
CA LEU A 643 -12.95 58.41 37.86
C LEU A 643 -14.18 57.66 37.33
N THR A 644 -15.12 57.41 38.22
CA THR A 644 -16.51 57.04 37.97
C THR A 644 -17.27 58.18 37.27
N PRO A 645 -18.42 57.90 36.65
CA PRO A 645 -19.64 58.46 37.24
C PRO A 645 -20.83 57.50 37.29
N ASN A 646 -21.65 57.79 38.30
CA ASN A 646 -22.90 57.15 38.71
C ASN A 646 -24.08 57.52 37.81
N LEU A 647 -24.95 56.51 37.59
CA LEU A 647 -26.39 56.49 37.92
C LEU A 647 -27.35 57.49 37.25
N ILE A 648 -28.28 56.98 36.41
CA ILE A 648 -29.73 57.23 36.54
C ILE A 648 -30.49 55.93 36.24
N ASN A 649 -31.27 55.49 37.22
CA ASN A 649 -32.26 54.41 37.19
C ASN A 649 -33.53 54.85 36.47
N THR A 650 -34.23 53.93 35.76
CA THR A 650 -35.70 53.84 35.84
C THR A 650 -36.19 52.42 35.49
N THR A 651 -36.52 51.67 36.56
CA THR A 651 -37.57 50.64 36.79
C THR A 651 -37.92 49.51 35.79
N ASN A 652 -37.90 48.31 36.38
CA ASN A 652 -38.48 47.03 36.01
C ASN A 652 -40.02 47.00 35.98
N ASP A 653 -40.59 46.04 35.24
CA ASP A 653 -41.53 45.01 35.73
C ASP A 653 -41.56 43.84 34.72
N GLN A 654 -41.02 42.67 35.10
CA GLN A 654 -41.75 41.43 35.47
C GLN A 654 -42.58 40.77 34.36
N PHE A 655 -42.17 39.59 33.89
CA PHE A 655 -42.78 38.30 34.26
C PHE A 655 -42.01 37.13 33.61
N THR A 656 -41.71 36.11 34.41
CA THR A 656 -41.09 34.83 34.03
C THR A 656 -41.99 33.66 34.42
N ASN A 657 -41.93 32.61 33.59
CA ASN A 657 -42.15 31.18 33.84
C ASN A 657 -43.57 30.62 34.00
N ASN A 658 -43.93 29.61 33.19
CA ASN A 658 -43.82 28.20 33.62
C ASN A 658 -44.17 27.16 32.53
N ASP A 659 -43.47 26.02 32.63
CA ASP A 659 -43.64 24.76 31.90
C ASP A 659 -44.97 24.03 32.16
N ASN A 660 -45.41 23.16 31.24
CA ASN A 660 -45.46 21.69 31.48
C ASN A 660 -46.10 20.87 30.34
N ASN A 661 -45.51 19.67 30.17
CA ASN A 661 -45.94 18.53 29.37
C ASN A 661 -47.26 17.89 29.86
N GLN A 662 -48.00 17.23 28.95
CA GLN A 662 -48.56 15.88 29.19
C GLN A 662 -49.04 15.19 27.89
N ASN A 663 -48.80 13.88 27.85
CA ASN A 663 -49.18 12.87 26.87
C ASN A 663 -50.55 12.26 27.27
N GLU A 664 -51.35 11.76 26.33
CA GLU A 664 -51.99 10.43 26.44
C GLU A 664 -52.63 9.92 25.12
N GLN A 665 -52.43 8.61 24.90
CA GLN A 665 -53.04 7.69 23.90
C GLN A 665 -54.57 7.53 24.14
N ILE A 666 -55.40 7.01 23.22
CA ILE A 666 -55.67 5.57 22.96
C ILE A 666 -56.58 5.35 21.71
N GLU A 667 -56.44 4.13 21.19
CA GLU A 667 -56.94 3.35 20.03
C GLU A 667 -58.43 3.31 19.61
N GLY A 668 -58.64 2.80 18.37
CA GLY A 668 -59.83 2.05 17.94
C GLY A 668 -59.74 1.52 16.48
N GLN A 669 -59.62 0.19 16.30
CA GLN A 669 -59.57 -0.57 15.04
C GLN A 669 -60.95 -0.79 14.37
N ILE A 670 -60.98 -1.09 13.04
CA ILE A 670 -61.50 -2.35 12.42
C ILE A 670 -61.52 -2.28 10.87
N SER A 671 -60.79 -3.22 10.25
CA SER A 671 -61.00 -4.03 9.01
C SER A 671 -61.37 -3.43 7.63
N ALA A 672 -60.57 -3.74 6.59
CA ALA A 672 -60.85 -4.82 5.61
C ALA A 672 -59.85 -4.86 4.42
N SER A 673 -59.74 -6.06 3.84
CA SER A 673 -58.78 -6.67 2.90
C SER A 673 -58.75 -6.17 1.43
N GLY A 674 -57.63 -6.42 0.71
CA GLY A 674 -57.66 -6.48 -0.76
C GLY A 674 -56.32 -6.57 -1.52
N THR A 675 -55.81 -7.79 -1.68
CA THR A 675 -54.91 -8.39 -2.70
C THR A 675 -54.42 -7.65 -3.96
N SER A 676 -53.09 -7.76 -4.19
CA SER A 676 -52.37 -8.18 -5.43
C SER A 676 -52.40 -7.35 -6.74
N LYS A 677 -51.22 -6.99 -7.28
CA LYS A 677 -50.57 -7.62 -8.48
C LYS A 677 -49.48 -6.74 -9.09
N SER A 678 -48.45 -7.44 -9.58
CA SER A 678 -47.37 -6.97 -10.45
C SER A 678 -47.84 -6.48 -11.82
N SER A 679 -47.06 -5.63 -12.48
CA SER A 679 -46.78 -5.80 -13.92
C SER A 679 -45.54 -5.03 -14.39
N LYS A 680 -44.71 -5.75 -15.13
CA LYS A 680 -43.69 -5.28 -16.07
C LYS A 680 -44.38 -4.75 -17.33
N ASP A 681 -43.77 -3.76 -18.00
CA ASP A 681 -43.40 -3.74 -19.43
C ASP A 681 -43.03 -2.30 -19.85
N ARG A 682 -41.81 -1.98 -20.31
CA ARG A 682 -41.22 -2.20 -21.65
C ARG A 682 -42.11 -1.76 -22.81
N ASN A 683 -41.72 -0.66 -23.49
CA ASN A 683 -41.25 -0.63 -24.89
C ASN A 683 -41.26 0.82 -25.45
N LYS A 684 -40.11 1.30 -25.98
CA LYS A 684 -39.81 1.51 -27.42
C LYS A 684 -40.47 2.76 -28.04
N LYS A 685 -39.90 3.53 -28.98
CA LYS A 685 -38.63 3.60 -29.76
C LYS A 685 -38.94 4.59 -30.91
N LYS A 686 -37.89 5.15 -31.55
CA LYS A 686 -37.78 5.69 -32.94
C LYS A 686 -37.76 7.23 -33.05
N LYS A 687 -36.62 7.83 -33.45
CA LYS A 687 -36.02 8.03 -34.82
C LYS A 687 -36.68 9.25 -35.51
N LYS A 688 -36.02 10.17 -36.23
CA LYS A 688 -34.84 10.10 -37.14
C LYS A 688 -34.53 11.52 -37.72
N LYS A 689 -33.24 11.82 -38.03
CA LYS A 689 -32.64 12.51 -39.23
C LYS A 689 -33.11 13.95 -39.63
N LYS A 690 -32.35 14.84 -40.32
CA LYS A 690 -30.94 15.05 -40.78
C LYS A 690 -30.96 16.26 -41.76
N SER A 691 -29.88 17.06 -41.86
CA SER A 691 -29.34 17.90 -42.98
C SER A 691 -29.15 19.40 -42.62
N ASN A 692 -27.93 19.96 -42.49
CA ASN A 692 -26.86 20.35 -43.46
C ASN A 692 -27.08 21.68 -44.23
N LYS A 693 -26.32 22.74 -43.87
CA LYS A 693 -25.55 23.73 -44.69
C LYS A 693 -25.19 24.93 -43.78
N GLU A 694 -23.93 25.16 -43.40
CA GLU A 694 -22.87 25.95 -44.09
C GLU A 694 -23.30 27.35 -44.56
N ASP A 695 -22.93 28.40 -43.80
CA ASP A 695 -21.94 29.40 -44.24
C ASP A 695 -21.57 30.44 -43.13
N ASN A 696 -20.26 30.49 -42.87
CA ASN A 696 -19.35 31.60 -42.56
C ASN A 696 -19.60 32.69 -41.50
N SER A 697 -18.54 32.82 -40.68
CA SER A 697 -17.90 34.05 -40.19
C SER A 697 -18.37 34.63 -38.85
N GLU A 698 -17.90 34.06 -37.73
CA GLU A 698 -17.69 34.84 -36.48
C GLU A 698 -16.77 34.20 -35.41
N ASP A 699 -15.89 33.24 -35.76
CA ASP A 699 -15.08 32.48 -34.78
C ASP A 699 -13.65 33.02 -34.53
N ALA A 700 -13.33 34.25 -34.90
CA ALA A 700 -11.96 34.77 -34.76
C ALA A 700 -11.66 35.56 -33.47
N ILE A 701 -12.62 35.75 -32.54
CA ILE A 701 -12.45 36.67 -31.39
C ILE A 701 -12.45 35.97 -30.01
N ILE A 702 -12.72 34.65 -29.93
CA ILE A 702 -12.85 33.94 -28.63
C ILE A 702 -11.65 33.01 -28.33
N HIS A 703 -10.47 33.23 -28.93
CA HIS A 703 -9.29 32.40 -28.65
C HIS A 703 -8.17 33.10 -27.85
N GLU A 704 -8.38 34.33 -27.35
CA GLU A 704 -7.32 35.11 -26.68
C GLU A 704 -7.56 35.39 -25.17
N LEU A 705 -8.63 34.86 -24.55
CA LEU A 705 -8.95 35.15 -23.14
C LEU A 705 -9.18 33.92 -22.24
N GLN A 706 -8.55 32.79 -22.53
CA GLN A 706 -8.45 31.68 -21.56
C GLN A 706 -7.01 31.32 -21.25
N GLY A 707 -6.68 31.44 -19.97
CA GLY A 707 -5.33 31.39 -19.42
C GLY A 707 -4.51 30.16 -19.78
N GLU A 708 -3.26 30.45 -20.11
CA GLU A 708 -2.15 29.59 -20.55
C GLU A 708 -1.72 28.48 -19.54
N LYS A 709 -2.43 28.28 -18.42
CA LYS A 709 -2.10 27.24 -17.43
C LYS A 709 -2.89 25.94 -17.58
N THR A 710 -4.08 25.98 -18.17
CA THR A 710 -4.96 24.80 -18.25
C THR A 710 -4.60 23.87 -19.42
N GLU A 711 -3.94 24.39 -20.45
CA GLU A 711 -3.62 23.62 -21.65
C GLU A 711 -2.46 22.62 -21.42
N ASN A 712 -1.50 22.97 -20.56
CA ASN A 712 -0.33 22.13 -20.28
C ASN A 712 -0.69 20.94 -19.37
N ASP A 713 -1.57 21.15 -18.40
CA ASP A 713 -2.11 20.08 -17.55
C ASP A 713 -3.01 19.13 -18.35
N ASN A 714 -3.81 19.65 -19.28
CA ASN A 714 -4.60 18.80 -20.19
C ASN A 714 -3.70 18.00 -21.15
N ARG A 715 -2.58 18.56 -21.60
CA ARG A 715 -1.62 17.87 -22.48
C ARG A 715 -0.82 16.81 -21.72
N PHE A 716 -0.46 17.08 -20.46
CA PHE A 716 0.17 16.11 -19.55
C PHE A 716 -0.78 14.98 -19.15
N MET A 717 -2.01 15.31 -18.78
CA MET A 717 -3.09 14.34 -18.48
C MET A 717 -3.41 13.48 -19.70
N LYS A 718 -3.53 14.06 -20.91
CA LYS A 718 -3.71 13.29 -22.15
C LYS A 718 -2.52 12.38 -22.42
N ARG A 719 -1.27 12.84 -22.26
CA ARG A 719 -0.07 11.98 -22.41
C ARG A 719 -0.03 10.85 -21.39
N MET A 720 -0.39 11.11 -20.12
CA MET A 720 -0.43 10.09 -19.06
C MET A 720 -1.56 9.08 -19.26
N ILE A 721 -2.75 9.53 -19.69
CA ILE A 721 -3.86 8.63 -20.06
C ILE A 721 -3.47 7.77 -21.26
N ILE A 722 -2.81 8.34 -22.27
CA ILE A 722 -2.28 7.57 -23.41
C ILE A 722 -1.24 6.54 -22.96
N ILE A 723 -0.33 6.90 -22.04
CA ILE A 723 0.67 5.96 -21.49
C ILE A 723 0.01 4.85 -20.67
N LEU A 724 -1.00 5.17 -19.84
CA LEU A 724 -1.75 4.18 -19.06
C LEU A 724 -2.59 3.25 -19.95
N ILE A 725 -3.20 3.79 -21.01
CA ILE A 725 -3.92 3.00 -22.02
C ILE A 725 -2.92 2.11 -22.78
N LEU A 726 -1.77 2.63 -23.20
CA LEU A 726 -0.72 1.84 -23.84
C LEU A 726 -0.19 0.73 -22.93
N LEU A 727 0.00 1.00 -21.64
CA LEU A 727 0.43 0.00 -20.67
C LEU A 727 -0.65 -1.06 -20.44
N SER A 728 -1.93 -0.68 -20.36
CA SER A 728 -3.03 -1.64 -20.22
C SER A 728 -3.19 -2.49 -21.47
N HIS A 729 -3.01 -1.91 -22.66
CA HIS A 729 -3.06 -2.63 -23.93
C HIS A 729 -1.83 -3.53 -24.09
N PHE A 730 -0.66 -3.10 -23.65
CA PHE A 730 0.54 -3.94 -23.63
C PHE A 730 0.36 -5.15 -22.70
N LEU A 731 -0.18 -4.95 -21.50
CA LEU A 731 -0.50 -6.04 -20.58
C LEU A 731 -1.59 -6.97 -21.14
N ALA A 732 -2.62 -6.42 -21.78
CA ALA A 732 -3.66 -7.20 -22.43
C ALA A 732 -3.09 -8.03 -23.61
N ILE A 733 -2.24 -7.44 -24.45
CA ILE A 733 -1.56 -8.11 -25.56
C ILE A 733 -0.61 -9.19 -25.02
N ALA A 734 0.18 -8.91 -23.99
CA ALA A 734 1.04 -9.90 -23.36
C ALA A 734 0.22 -11.07 -22.78
N SER A 735 -0.89 -10.78 -22.09
CA SER A 735 -1.79 -11.81 -21.57
C SER A 735 -2.48 -12.61 -22.67
N ALA A 736 -2.82 -11.98 -23.80
CA ALA A 736 -3.42 -12.63 -24.95
C ALA A 736 -2.39 -13.50 -25.70
N ILE A 737 -1.14 -13.05 -25.83
CA ILE A 737 -0.05 -13.85 -26.40
C ILE A 737 0.20 -15.08 -25.52
N ILE A 738 0.34 -14.90 -24.21
CA ILE A 738 0.52 -16.02 -23.27
C ILE A 738 -0.68 -16.97 -23.32
N GLY A 739 -1.91 -16.44 -23.29
CA GLY A 739 -3.13 -17.23 -23.40
C GLY A 739 -3.25 -17.98 -24.73
N THR A 740 -2.80 -17.38 -25.84
CA THR A 740 -2.80 -18.02 -27.16
C THR A 740 -1.75 -19.12 -27.25
N ILE A 741 -0.56 -18.92 -26.68
CA ILE A 741 0.47 -19.97 -26.60
C ILE A 741 -0.05 -21.17 -25.80
N VAL A 742 -0.65 -20.92 -24.64
CA VAL A 742 -1.26 -21.98 -23.82
C VAL A 742 -2.40 -22.68 -24.55
N TYR A 743 -3.27 -21.93 -25.24
CA TYR A 743 -4.36 -22.50 -26.02
C TYR A 743 -3.86 -23.37 -27.18
N ILE A 744 -2.83 -22.92 -27.91
CA ILE A 744 -2.24 -23.70 -29.00
C ILE A 744 -1.69 -25.01 -28.45
N GLU A 745 -0.97 -24.98 -27.33
CA GLU A 745 -0.38 -26.18 -26.74
C GLU A 745 -1.44 -27.18 -26.24
N GLU A 746 -2.46 -26.71 -25.52
CA GLU A 746 -3.58 -27.56 -25.10
C GLU A 746 -4.37 -28.11 -26.30
N SER A 747 -4.55 -27.29 -27.36
CA SER A 747 -5.21 -27.75 -28.58
C SER A 747 -4.42 -28.84 -29.30
N THR A 748 -3.08 -28.78 -29.27
CA THR A 748 -2.24 -29.82 -29.88
C THR A 748 -2.31 -31.13 -29.10
N LYS A 749 -2.32 -31.09 -27.76
CA LYS A 749 -2.53 -32.29 -26.93
C LYS A 749 -3.90 -32.90 -27.17
N PHE A 750 -4.95 -32.08 -27.20
CA PHE A 750 -6.31 -32.57 -27.46
C PHE A 750 -6.45 -33.15 -28.88
N SER A 751 -5.80 -32.54 -29.87
CA SER A 751 -5.74 -33.09 -31.23
C SER A 751 -5.05 -34.46 -31.24
N GLN A 752 -3.95 -34.62 -30.50
CA GLN A 752 -3.26 -35.90 -30.38
C GLN A 752 -4.14 -36.96 -29.71
N GLN A 753 -4.85 -36.61 -28.63
CA GLN A 753 -5.79 -37.52 -27.95
C GLN A 753 -6.91 -38.00 -28.87
N ILE A 754 -7.46 -37.12 -29.71
CA ILE A 754 -8.47 -37.50 -30.71
C ILE A 754 -7.89 -38.44 -31.76
N GLN A 755 -6.66 -38.20 -32.22
CA GLN A 755 -6.00 -39.09 -33.18
C GLN A 755 -5.73 -40.48 -32.58
N ASN A 756 -5.28 -40.54 -31.33
CA ASN A 756 -5.10 -41.80 -30.61
C ASN A 756 -6.43 -42.55 -30.44
N LEU A 757 -7.51 -41.84 -30.10
CA LEU A 757 -8.85 -42.41 -30.00
C LEU A 757 -9.34 -42.97 -31.35
N LEU A 758 -9.11 -42.25 -32.44
CA LEU A 758 -9.47 -42.69 -33.79
C LEU A 758 -8.77 -44.02 -34.14
N GLN A 759 -7.47 -44.13 -33.86
CA GLN A 759 -6.71 -45.36 -34.11
C GLN A 759 -7.23 -46.55 -33.30
N VAL A 760 -7.64 -46.34 -32.04
CA VAL A 760 -8.27 -47.39 -31.23
C VAL A 760 -9.63 -47.80 -31.80
N CYS A 761 -10.42 -46.84 -32.29
CA CYS A 761 -11.68 -47.14 -32.98
C CYS A 761 -11.48 -47.90 -34.29
N GLU A 762 -10.45 -47.56 -35.07
CA GLU A 762 -10.07 -48.29 -36.30
C GLU A 762 -9.66 -49.74 -35.97
N LEU A 763 -8.81 -49.93 -34.96
CA LEU A 763 -8.41 -51.25 -34.47
C LEU A 763 -9.62 -52.09 -34.04
N ALA A 764 -10.56 -51.51 -33.28
CA ALA A 764 -11.79 -52.19 -32.88
C ALA A 764 -12.66 -52.55 -34.10
N GLY A 765 -12.75 -51.64 -35.07
CA GLY A 765 -13.44 -51.86 -36.34
C GLY A 765 -12.87 -53.05 -37.11
N GLU A 766 -11.56 -53.08 -37.33
CA GLU A 766 -10.92 -54.17 -38.09
C GLU A 766 -10.92 -55.49 -37.32
N SER A 767 -10.73 -55.46 -36.01
CA SER A 767 -10.88 -56.65 -35.16
C SER A 767 -12.29 -57.23 -35.18
N SER A 768 -13.33 -56.39 -35.30
CA SER A 768 -14.72 -56.85 -35.34
C SER A 768 -15.11 -57.54 -36.65
N ARG A 769 -14.36 -57.29 -37.74
CA ARG A 769 -14.61 -57.90 -39.06
C ARG A 769 -13.97 -59.28 -39.22
N LEU A 770 -12.87 -59.56 -38.50
CA LEU A 770 -12.19 -60.86 -38.54
C LEU A 770 -13.11 -62.07 -38.21
N PRO A 771 -13.98 -62.02 -37.18
CA PRO A 771 -14.94 -63.09 -36.90
C PRO A 771 -15.88 -63.38 -38.08
N THR A 772 -16.35 -62.35 -38.80
CA THR A 772 -17.22 -62.53 -39.96
C THR A 772 -16.50 -63.28 -41.07
N PHE A 773 -15.25 -62.93 -41.36
CA PHE A 773 -14.43 -63.66 -42.34
C PHE A 773 -14.12 -65.09 -41.88
N ALA A 774 -13.96 -65.32 -40.57
CA ALA A 774 -13.73 -66.66 -40.01
C ALA A 774 -14.95 -67.55 -40.19
N ILE A 775 -16.15 -67.01 -39.95
CA ILE A 775 -17.42 -67.72 -40.18
C ILE A 775 -17.60 -68.01 -41.67
N GLN A 776 -17.33 -67.05 -42.56
CA GLN A 776 -17.39 -67.26 -44.02
C GLN A 776 -16.39 -68.33 -44.48
N THR A 777 -15.20 -68.35 -43.90
CA THR A 777 -14.17 -69.37 -44.17
C THR A 777 -14.62 -70.76 -43.72
N LEU A 778 -15.17 -70.87 -42.51
CA LEU A 778 -15.71 -72.13 -41.99
C LEU A 778 -16.86 -72.64 -42.86
N PHE A 779 -17.73 -71.75 -43.32
CA PHE A 779 -18.80 -72.11 -44.24
C PHE A 779 -18.26 -72.64 -45.58
N LEU A 780 -17.24 -71.98 -46.16
CA LEU A 780 -16.59 -72.46 -47.38
C LEU A 780 -15.89 -73.82 -47.22
N ASP A 781 -15.29 -74.08 -46.06
CA ASP A 781 -14.70 -75.39 -45.74
C ASP A 781 -15.78 -76.47 -45.69
N ILE A 782 -16.79 -76.27 -44.85
CA ILE A 782 -17.84 -77.27 -44.59
C ILE A 782 -18.66 -77.57 -45.85
N GLN A 783 -19.03 -76.55 -46.62
CA GLN A 783 -19.94 -76.72 -47.76
C GLN A 783 -19.22 -77.02 -49.09
N TYR A 784 -18.00 -76.50 -49.27
CA TYR A 784 -17.32 -76.51 -50.57
C TYR A 784 -15.89 -77.04 -50.52
N GLY A 785 -15.36 -77.42 -49.35
CA GLY A 785 -13.97 -77.86 -49.18
C GLY A 785 -12.96 -76.85 -49.73
N PHE A 786 -13.24 -75.55 -49.56
CA PHE A 786 -12.49 -74.42 -50.11
C PHE A 786 -12.43 -74.30 -51.65
N LYS A 787 -13.19 -75.10 -52.41
CA LYS A 787 -13.15 -75.13 -53.89
C LYS A 787 -14.27 -74.31 -54.55
N TYR A 788 -14.81 -73.31 -53.85
CA TYR A 788 -15.85 -72.45 -54.41
C TYR A 788 -15.26 -71.52 -55.49
N LEU A 789 -15.72 -71.68 -56.73
CA LEU A 789 -15.25 -70.93 -57.91
C LEU A 789 -16.16 -69.75 -58.28
N GLY A 790 -17.18 -69.47 -57.45
CA GLY A 790 -18.22 -68.50 -57.77
C GLY A 790 -19.39 -69.05 -58.59
N ILE A 791 -20.49 -68.30 -58.60
CA ILE A 791 -21.65 -68.49 -59.44
C ILE A 791 -21.48 -67.60 -60.69
N ASN A 792 -21.20 -68.23 -61.83
CA ASN A 792 -20.91 -67.56 -63.10
C ASN A 792 -22.19 -67.11 -63.84
N ASP A 793 -23.17 -66.56 -63.12
CA ASP A 793 -24.51 -66.20 -63.64
C ASP A 793 -24.67 -64.70 -63.93
N GLY A 794 -23.65 -63.88 -63.66
CA GLY A 794 -23.67 -62.44 -63.87
C GLY A 794 -24.43 -61.64 -62.78
N GLN A 795 -24.88 -62.29 -61.71
CA GLN A 795 -25.43 -61.63 -60.52
C GLN A 795 -24.29 -61.21 -59.58
N VAL A 796 -24.58 -60.27 -58.67
CA VAL A 796 -23.61 -59.88 -57.64
C VAL A 796 -23.49 -61.02 -56.61
N GLU A 797 -22.31 -61.62 -56.54
CA GLU A 797 -22.01 -62.68 -55.57
C GLU A 797 -22.06 -62.17 -54.12
N THR A 798 -22.77 -62.90 -53.28
CA THR A 798 -22.84 -62.65 -51.83
C THR A 798 -21.80 -63.43 -51.03
N ILE A 799 -21.21 -64.48 -51.62
CA ILE A 799 -20.22 -65.34 -50.97
C ILE A 799 -18.84 -65.03 -51.57
N PRO A 800 -17.90 -64.47 -50.80
CA PRO A 800 -16.56 -64.19 -51.30
C PRO A 800 -15.80 -65.49 -51.61
N THR A 801 -14.96 -65.45 -52.63
CA THR A 801 -14.08 -66.59 -52.97
C THR A 801 -13.01 -66.79 -51.90
N TRP A 802 -12.42 -68.00 -51.87
CA TRP A 802 -11.37 -68.32 -50.91
C TRP A 802 -10.15 -67.38 -51.01
N GLU A 803 -9.73 -67.02 -52.22
CA GLU A 803 -8.61 -66.09 -52.42
C GLU A 803 -8.94 -64.67 -51.93
N GLN A 804 -10.17 -64.19 -52.15
CA GLN A 804 -10.62 -62.88 -51.63
C GLN A 804 -10.69 -62.85 -50.10
N LEU A 805 -11.12 -63.94 -49.46
CA LEU A 805 -11.10 -64.07 -48.00
C LEU A 805 -9.68 -64.08 -47.46
N LYS A 806 -8.77 -64.83 -48.09
CA LYS A 806 -7.36 -64.89 -47.71
C LYS A 806 -6.67 -63.52 -47.87
N GLU A 807 -6.95 -62.81 -48.95
CA GLU A 807 -6.47 -61.44 -49.16
C GLU A 807 -7.02 -60.50 -48.08
N SER A 808 -8.32 -60.58 -47.77
CA SER A 808 -8.96 -59.78 -46.72
C SER A 808 -8.36 -60.06 -45.33
N PHE A 809 -8.19 -61.33 -44.95
CA PHE A 809 -7.53 -61.71 -43.69
C PHE A 809 -6.10 -61.17 -43.59
N THR A 810 -5.34 -61.27 -44.68
CA THR A 810 -3.96 -60.80 -44.72
C THR A 810 -3.90 -59.27 -44.59
N LYS A 811 -4.81 -58.57 -45.29
CA LYS A 811 -4.90 -57.10 -45.24
C LYS A 811 -5.28 -56.60 -43.85
N TYR A 812 -6.38 -57.09 -43.28
CA TYR A 812 -6.83 -56.63 -41.96
C TYR A 812 -5.91 -57.08 -40.83
N GLY A 813 -5.31 -58.28 -40.94
CA GLY A 813 -4.28 -58.72 -40.01
C GLY A 813 -3.05 -57.81 -40.02
N LYS A 814 -2.65 -57.32 -41.21
CA LYS A 814 -1.57 -56.34 -41.34
C LYS A 814 -1.97 -54.99 -40.73
N GLU A 815 -3.16 -54.46 -41.03
CA GLU A 815 -3.64 -53.19 -40.47
C GLU A 815 -3.72 -53.22 -38.94
N ILE A 816 -4.20 -54.33 -38.36
CA ILE A 816 -4.19 -54.56 -36.91
C ILE A 816 -2.77 -54.57 -36.36
N THR A 817 -1.84 -55.27 -37.03
CA THR A 817 -0.44 -55.36 -36.59
C THR A 817 0.25 -54.01 -36.65
N ASP A 818 0.01 -53.22 -37.70
CA ASP A 818 0.59 -51.90 -37.88
C ASP A 818 0.11 -50.93 -36.78
N VAL A 819 -1.19 -50.92 -36.46
CA VAL A 819 -1.75 -50.09 -35.37
C VAL A 819 -1.22 -50.54 -34.00
N ILE A 820 -1.17 -51.84 -33.73
CA ILE A 820 -0.61 -52.39 -32.48
C ILE A 820 0.88 -52.00 -32.35
N THR A 821 1.65 -52.08 -33.44
CA THR A 821 3.07 -51.71 -33.42
C THR A 821 3.26 -50.24 -33.06
N ILE A 822 2.45 -49.34 -33.62
CA ILE A 822 2.46 -47.91 -33.26
C ILE A 822 2.15 -47.71 -31.77
N ILE A 823 1.15 -48.43 -31.24
CA ILE A 823 0.81 -48.38 -29.81
C ILE A 823 2.00 -48.85 -28.95
N TYR A 824 2.67 -49.94 -29.34
CA TYR A 824 3.84 -50.44 -28.61
C TYR A 824 5.04 -49.47 -28.67
N ASP A 825 5.32 -48.89 -29.84
CA ASP A 825 6.41 -47.93 -30.02
C ASP A 825 6.24 -46.69 -29.13
N VAL A 826 5.01 -46.18 -29.00
CA VAL A 826 4.69 -45.01 -28.16
C VAL A 826 4.68 -45.36 -26.66
N THR A 827 4.36 -46.61 -26.31
CA THR A 827 4.29 -47.07 -24.90
C THR A 827 5.61 -47.60 -24.35
N THR A 828 6.70 -47.62 -25.13
CA THR A 828 8.04 -48.08 -24.69
C THR A 828 8.60 -47.39 -23.43
N ASN A 829 8.13 -46.19 -23.09
CA ASN A 829 8.51 -45.47 -21.85
C ASN A 829 7.61 -45.78 -20.63
N THR A 830 6.62 -46.65 -20.79
CA THR A 830 5.67 -47.09 -19.74
C THR A 830 5.59 -48.61 -19.73
N GLN A 831 5.18 -49.22 -18.61
CA GLN A 831 4.96 -50.68 -18.58
C GLN A 831 3.94 -51.09 -19.67
N HIS A 832 4.02 -52.32 -20.18
CA HIS A 832 3.18 -52.82 -21.27
C HIS A 832 1.70 -52.42 -21.05
N TRP A 833 1.05 -51.84 -22.06
CA TRP A 833 -0.37 -51.42 -21.98
C TRP A 833 -1.31 -52.60 -21.67
N GLU A 834 -0.86 -53.84 -21.87
CA GLU A 834 -1.57 -55.05 -21.43
C GLU A 834 -1.76 -55.11 -19.90
N THR A 835 -0.96 -54.35 -19.15
CA THR A 835 -0.97 -54.25 -17.67
C THR A 835 -1.67 -52.99 -17.14
N GLN A 836 -1.97 -51.98 -17.97
CA GLN A 836 -2.76 -50.79 -17.59
C GLN A 836 -3.81 -50.43 -18.63
N ASP A 837 -5.00 -50.09 -18.14
CA ASP A 837 -6.21 -49.78 -18.91
C ASP A 837 -5.97 -48.84 -20.12
N ILE A 838 -6.65 -49.10 -21.24
CA ILE A 838 -6.53 -48.41 -22.54
C ILE A 838 -6.74 -46.89 -22.43
N ASN A 839 -7.38 -46.47 -21.35
CA ASN A 839 -7.50 -45.10 -20.86
C ASN A 839 -6.15 -44.36 -20.79
N THR A 840 -5.06 -45.07 -20.50
CA THR A 840 -3.71 -44.48 -20.41
C THR A 840 -3.19 -44.04 -21.79
N TYR A 841 -3.46 -44.82 -22.84
CA TYR A 841 -3.10 -44.49 -24.22
C TYR A 841 -3.98 -43.35 -24.80
N ILE A 842 -5.26 -43.34 -24.44
CA ILE A 842 -6.21 -42.34 -24.94
C ILE A 842 -6.05 -40.99 -24.24
N PHE A 843 -5.75 -40.98 -22.93
CA PHE A 843 -5.80 -39.76 -22.11
C PHE A 843 -4.45 -39.32 -21.51
N GLU A 844 -3.35 -40.06 -21.69
CA GLU A 844 -2.04 -39.79 -21.07
C GLU A 844 -2.12 -39.54 -19.55
N ILE A 845 -3.07 -40.20 -18.86
CA ILE A 845 -3.24 -40.04 -17.41
C ILE A 845 -2.22 -40.93 -16.71
N SER A 846 -1.05 -40.39 -16.34
CA SER A 846 -0.21 -41.03 -15.34
C SER A 846 -0.96 -41.01 -14.01
N HIS A 847 -1.46 -42.15 -13.54
CA HIS A 847 -2.08 -42.26 -12.22
C HIS A 847 -1.03 -42.04 -11.12
N THR A 848 -0.82 -40.79 -10.71
CA THR A 848 -0.10 -40.47 -9.47
C THR A 848 -1.04 -40.56 -8.28
N GLY A 849 -1.08 -41.73 -7.65
CA GLY A 849 -1.43 -41.93 -6.23
C GLY A 849 -2.91 -42.00 -5.86
N ILE A 850 -3.39 -43.20 -5.49
CA ILE A 850 -3.98 -43.58 -4.19
C ILE A 850 -4.53 -45.02 -4.31
N VAL A 851 -4.13 -45.85 -3.33
CA VAL A 851 -4.64 -47.16 -2.90
C VAL A 851 -5.58 -47.93 -3.85
N GLN A 852 -5.05 -49.06 -4.35
CA GLN A 852 -5.84 -50.13 -4.97
C GLN A 852 -6.85 -50.72 -3.98
N THR A 853 -8.14 -50.43 -4.17
CA THR A 853 -9.18 -51.42 -3.88
C THR A 853 -9.49 -52.15 -5.17
N LYS A 854 -9.05 -53.40 -5.21
CA LYS A 854 -9.34 -54.38 -6.26
C LYS A 854 -10.86 -54.56 -6.34
N VAL A 855 -11.51 -53.89 -7.29
CA VAL A 855 -12.89 -54.20 -7.66
C VAL A 855 -12.81 -55.32 -8.69
N GLU A 856 -13.24 -56.52 -8.30
CA GLU A 856 -13.43 -57.61 -9.24
C GLU A 856 -14.50 -57.21 -10.27
N PRO A 857 -14.27 -57.43 -11.57
CA PRO A 857 -15.29 -57.22 -12.58
C PRO A 857 -16.40 -58.27 -12.37
N VAL A 858 -17.55 -57.82 -11.90
CA VAL A 858 -18.79 -58.61 -11.93
C VAL A 858 -19.26 -58.65 -13.38
N LEU A 859 -19.24 -59.84 -13.97
CA LEU A 859 -19.77 -60.12 -15.28
C LEU A 859 -21.30 -60.03 -15.19
N ILE A 860 -21.88 -58.90 -15.63
CA ILE A 860 -23.32 -58.82 -15.88
C ILE A 860 -23.55 -59.48 -17.24
N SER A 861 -23.70 -60.80 -17.24
CA SER A 861 -24.25 -61.53 -18.37
C SER A 861 -25.70 -61.11 -18.57
N GLN A 862 -26.03 -60.73 -19.80
CA GLN A 862 -27.38 -60.48 -20.27
C GLN A 862 -28.25 -61.73 -20.09
N GLU A 863 -29.05 -61.80 -19.03
CA GLU A 863 -30.33 -62.51 -19.04
C GLU A 863 -31.44 -61.47 -19.20
N LYS A 864 -31.76 -61.14 -20.46
CA LYS A 864 -33.08 -60.63 -20.81
C LYS A 864 -33.32 -60.75 -22.32
N GLN A 865 -33.72 -61.95 -22.74
CA GLN A 865 -34.59 -62.17 -23.90
C GLN A 865 -35.21 -63.57 -23.76
N GLU A 866 -36.54 -63.62 -23.91
CA GLU A 866 -37.48 -64.74 -23.64
C GLU A 866 -37.84 -64.82 -22.12
N ASP A 867 -38.97 -64.32 -21.61
CA ASP A 867 -40.36 -64.23 -22.12
C ASP A 867 -40.95 -62.81 -22.25
#